data_AF-A0A2P2M261-F1
#
_entry.id   AF-A0A2P2M261-F1
#
_cell.length_a   1.000
_cell.length_b   1.000
_cell.length_c   1.000
_cell.angle_alpha   90.00
_cell.angle_beta   90.00
_cell.angle_gamma   90.00
#
_symmetry.space_group_name_H-M   'P 1'
#
loop_
_entity.id
_entity.type
_entity.pdbx_description
1 polymer ?
#
loop_
_entity_poly.entity_id
_entity_poly.type
_entity_poly.pdbx_seq_one_letter_code
_entity_poly.pdbx_strand_id
1 'polypeptide(L)'
;MIDESIKQEIIRLMKERRFPAAFKCYHNFHKIDSMSSDNLFYKMVIHVHSDSAFRRYQKEMRHKPGLWPLYRGFFVDINLFKASKERAAEISKNKNGIIGNTNDGSGLSAKDDLADDDANLMIKLKFLTYKLRTFLIRNGLSILFKDGPSAYKAYYLRQMRTWNTSAGKQRELSKMLDEWAVFIRRKYGKKQLSSSIYLSEAEPFLEQYARRSPENRALIGSAGTVVRAEDFLAIIGEGRDEEGDLETERGAEVVTTAPSSPSSFVKDTVQKNEGLIVFFPGIPGCAKSALCKELLKAPEHLGDDRPVLSLMGDLIKGRYWQKVADERRRKPYSIMLADKNAPNEEVWRQIEAMCHSTRASAVPVVPDSEGTESNPFSLDALAVFMYRVLQRVNHPGNLDKASPNAGYVLLMFYNLYDGKSRREFDSELIERFGSLVKMPLLKSDRSPLPDPVRSILEEGLSLYKLHTKRHGRLESTKGTYAKEWTKWEKQLRGILSANAEYLDSIQVPFEFAVKQVSEQLRSVAKGDYQTPITEKRKLGTIVFAAASLPVTEISIFLHKLGQINPKVESFLKDKDLEHNLRKAHVTLAHKRSHGVTAVASYGPFLSRELPVELTALLFTDKMAALEARLGCVDDEKVESRNEWPHVTIWTGEGVLPKEANMLQQLHSEGKATRVEVDPPATISGTVEFF
;
A
#
# COMPACT_ATOMS: atom_id res chain seq x y z
N MET A 1 11.27 -25.90 16.65
CA MET A 1 9.97 -26.18 16.01
C MET A 1 9.21 -24.92 15.55
N ILE A 2 9.46 -23.72 16.10
CA ILE A 2 8.75 -22.49 15.70
C ILE A 2 9.10 -22.04 14.25
N ASP A 3 10.34 -22.26 13.80
CA ASP A 3 10.85 -21.80 12.50
C ASP A 3 10.36 -22.61 11.28
N GLU A 4 9.88 -23.84 11.49
CA GLU A 4 9.46 -24.75 10.40
C GLU A 4 7.99 -24.53 10.01
N SER A 5 7.13 -24.29 11.01
CA SER A 5 5.71 -23.95 10.84
C SER A 5 5.52 -22.62 10.09
N ILE A 6 6.34 -21.62 10.40
CA ILE A 6 6.23 -20.28 9.83
C ILE A 6 6.62 -20.29 8.34
N LYS A 7 7.68 -21.00 7.95
CA LYS A 7 8.11 -21.10 6.55
C LYS A 7 7.09 -21.84 5.67
N GLN A 8 6.45 -22.88 6.21
CA GLN A 8 5.36 -23.59 5.51
C GLN A 8 4.15 -22.67 5.26
N GLU A 9 3.80 -21.82 6.23
CA GLU A 9 2.69 -20.86 6.10
C GLU A 9 2.97 -19.80 5.02
N ILE A 10 4.20 -19.29 4.90
CA ILE A 10 4.59 -18.38 3.80
C ILE A 10 4.36 -19.05 2.44
N ILE A 11 4.86 -20.28 2.27
CA ILE A 11 4.76 -21.02 1.00
C ILE A 11 3.29 -21.32 0.66
N ARG A 12 2.51 -21.73 1.66
CA ARG A 12 1.07 -21.98 1.52
C ARG A 12 0.34 -20.71 1.06
N LEU A 13 0.56 -19.61 1.76
CA LEU A 13 -0.06 -18.31 1.46
C LEU A 13 0.35 -17.77 0.09
N MET A 14 1.63 -17.93 -0.30
CA MET A 14 2.12 -17.56 -1.62
C MET A 14 1.42 -18.35 -2.74
N LYS A 15 1.11 -19.63 -2.50
CA LYS A 15 0.37 -20.47 -3.45
C LYS A 15 -1.13 -20.12 -3.47
N GLU A 16 -1.76 -19.97 -2.32
CA GLU A 16 -3.19 -19.61 -2.18
C GLU A 16 -3.50 -18.26 -2.82
N ARG A 17 -2.71 -17.24 -2.50
CA ARG A 17 -2.88 -15.87 -3.03
C ARG A 17 -2.26 -15.68 -4.42
N ARG A 18 -1.71 -16.73 -5.04
CA ARG A 18 -1.10 -16.72 -6.37
C ARG A 18 -0.10 -15.57 -6.54
N PHE A 19 0.84 -15.45 -5.61
CA PHE A 19 1.91 -14.45 -5.73
C PHE A 19 2.89 -14.84 -6.84
N PRO A 20 3.39 -13.88 -7.64
CA PRO A 20 4.30 -14.17 -8.74
C PRO A 20 5.68 -14.57 -8.17
N ALA A 21 5.87 -15.88 -7.97
CA ALA A 21 7.10 -16.47 -7.45
C ALA A 21 7.47 -17.77 -8.19
N ALA A 22 8.75 -18.13 -8.18
CA ALA A 22 9.26 -19.41 -8.67
C ALA A 22 9.81 -20.22 -7.49
N PHE A 23 9.59 -21.53 -7.55
CA PHE A 23 10.08 -22.50 -6.58
C PHE A 23 10.98 -23.48 -7.35
N LYS A 24 12.23 -23.63 -6.94
CA LYS A 24 13.17 -24.62 -7.50
C LYS A 24 13.69 -25.48 -6.37
N CYS A 25 13.66 -26.80 -6.53
CA CYS A 25 14.12 -27.73 -5.50
C CYS A 25 15.40 -28.42 -5.97
N TYR A 26 16.39 -28.51 -5.08
CA TYR A 26 17.69 -29.13 -5.35
C TYR A 26 17.99 -30.15 -4.26
N HIS A 27 18.71 -31.22 -4.59
CA HIS A 27 19.27 -32.10 -3.57
C HIS A 27 20.36 -31.36 -2.78
N ASN A 28 20.31 -31.43 -1.46
CA ASN A 28 21.29 -30.80 -0.59
C ASN A 28 22.46 -31.77 -0.31
N PHE A 29 23.42 -31.83 -1.23
CA PHE A 29 24.56 -32.74 -1.16
C PHE A 29 25.54 -32.44 -0.01
N HIS A 30 25.43 -31.28 0.64
CA HIS A 30 26.30 -30.86 1.74
C HIS A 30 25.91 -31.43 3.12
N LYS A 31 24.78 -32.15 3.22
CA LYS A 31 24.32 -32.81 4.46
C LYS A 31 24.43 -34.34 4.42
N ILE A 32 25.07 -34.90 3.39
CA ILE A 32 25.15 -36.35 3.17
C ILE A 32 26.01 -37.06 4.23
N ASP A 33 27.02 -36.39 4.79
CA ASP A 33 27.95 -37.01 5.75
C ASP A 33 27.43 -37.07 7.20
N SER A 34 26.25 -36.52 7.49
CA SER A 34 25.64 -36.55 8.84
C SER A 34 24.30 -37.31 8.85
N MET A 35 24.40 -38.63 9.08
CA MET A 35 23.36 -39.56 9.56
C MET A 35 22.29 -40.12 8.58
N SER A 36 22.26 -41.47 8.54
CA SER A 36 21.32 -42.46 8.00
C SER A 36 20.76 -42.28 6.57
N SER A 37 20.79 -43.36 5.79
CA SER A 37 20.27 -43.52 4.41
C SER A 37 18.78 -43.25 4.20
N ASP A 38 18.02 -42.94 5.25
CA ASP A 38 16.56 -42.75 5.24
C ASP A 38 16.11 -41.28 5.26
N ASN A 39 17.05 -40.32 5.26
CA ASN A 39 16.76 -38.88 5.26
C ASN A 39 17.13 -38.24 3.93
N LEU A 40 16.13 -37.83 3.14
CA LEU A 40 16.37 -37.07 1.92
C LEU A 40 16.34 -35.57 2.22
N PHE A 41 17.50 -34.92 2.08
CA PHE A 41 17.67 -33.49 2.27
C PHE A 41 17.55 -32.75 0.94
N TYR A 42 16.54 -31.90 0.83
CA TYR A 42 16.35 -31.00 -0.29
C TYR A 42 16.52 -29.55 0.15
N LYS A 43 16.92 -28.69 -0.78
CA LYS A 43 16.96 -27.25 -0.62
C LYS A 43 16.03 -26.63 -1.66
N MET A 44 14.98 -25.97 -1.20
CA MET A 44 14.06 -25.24 -2.06
C MET A 44 14.44 -23.76 -2.11
N VAL A 45 14.73 -23.27 -3.30
CA VAL A 45 14.97 -21.86 -3.60
C VAL A 45 13.65 -21.22 -4.04
N ILE A 46 13.27 -20.14 -3.37
CA ILE A 46 12.06 -19.38 -3.64
C ILE A 46 12.48 -18.00 -4.14
N HIS A 47 11.98 -17.59 -5.30
CA HIS A 47 12.25 -16.29 -5.89
C HIS A 47 10.95 -15.55 -6.24
N VAL A 48 10.77 -14.36 -5.68
CA VAL A 48 9.58 -13.53 -5.91
C VAL A 48 9.86 -12.53 -7.03
N HIS A 49 9.04 -12.51 -8.08
CA HIS A 49 9.37 -11.85 -9.34
C HIS A 49 8.84 -10.41 -9.49
N SER A 50 7.92 -9.94 -8.64
CA SER A 50 7.29 -8.62 -8.77
C SER A 50 7.18 -7.88 -7.44
N ASP A 51 7.42 -6.57 -7.45
CA ASP A 51 7.20 -5.67 -6.31
C ASP A 51 5.74 -5.63 -5.86
N SER A 52 4.80 -5.90 -6.78
CA SER A 52 3.38 -6.05 -6.44
C SER A 52 3.13 -7.24 -5.50
N ALA A 53 3.96 -8.29 -5.55
CA ALA A 53 3.87 -9.43 -4.63
C ALA A 53 4.20 -9.02 -3.20
N PHE A 54 5.18 -8.15 -3.00
CA PHE A 54 5.55 -7.66 -1.66
C PHE A 54 4.48 -6.76 -1.09
N ARG A 55 3.92 -5.87 -1.91
CA ARG A 55 2.79 -5.02 -1.50
C ARG A 55 1.58 -5.87 -1.11
N ARG A 56 1.25 -6.90 -1.89
CA ARG A 56 0.15 -7.84 -1.59
C ARG A 56 0.45 -8.70 -0.37
N TYR A 57 1.66 -9.22 -0.23
CA TYR A 57 2.08 -10.01 0.93
C TYR A 57 2.08 -9.17 2.21
N GLN A 58 2.51 -7.91 2.15
CA GLN A 58 2.42 -6.98 3.27
C GLN A 58 0.97 -6.72 3.69
N LYS A 59 0.00 -6.72 2.76
CA LYS A 59 -1.42 -6.70 3.13
C LYS A 59 -1.79 -7.96 3.91
N GLU A 60 -1.38 -9.14 3.48
CA GLU A 60 -1.63 -10.39 4.24
C GLU A 60 -0.95 -10.39 5.62
N MET A 61 0.29 -9.88 5.73
CA MET A 61 0.98 -9.72 7.02
C MET A 61 0.23 -8.80 8.00
N ARG A 62 -0.53 -7.82 7.49
CA ARG A 62 -1.38 -6.96 8.34
C ARG A 62 -2.58 -7.72 8.91
N HIS A 63 -3.08 -8.72 8.20
CA HIS A 63 -4.21 -9.57 8.65
C HIS A 63 -3.73 -10.79 9.44
N LYS A 64 -2.47 -11.21 9.26
CA LYS A 64 -1.84 -12.34 9.96
C LYS A 64 -0.44 -11.92 10.48
N PRO A 65 -0.36 -11.31 11.68
CA PRO A 65 0.89 -10.74 12.22
C PRO A 65 2.01 -11.77 12.48
N GLY A 66 1.66 -13.06 12.58
CA GLY A 66 2.63 -14.16 12.71
C GLY A 66 3.29 -14.58 11.39
N LEU A 67 2.92 -13.98 10.25
CA LEU A 67 3.58 -14.23 8.98
C LEU A 67 4.99 -13.66 8.96
N TRP A 68 5.94 -14.47 8.52
CA TRP A 68 7.31 -14.01 8.33
C TRP A 68 7.42 -13.01 7.18
N PRO A 69 8.33 -12.04 7.23
CA PRO A 69 8.54 -11.11 6.12
C PRO A 69 8.88 -11.84 4.81
N LEU A 70 8.26 -11.41 3.70
CA LEU A 70 8.57 -11.94 2.37
C LEU A 70 9.84 -11.30 1.81
N TYR A 71 10.77 -12.14 1.37
CA TYR A 71 12.04 -11.72 0.76
C TYR A 71 12.09 -12.06 -0.73
N ARG A 72 12.88 -11.30 -1.50
CA ARG A 72 13.04 -11.48 -2.96
C ARG A 72 13.62 -12.82 -3.36
N GLY A 73 14.57 -13.29 -2.58
CA GLY A 73 15.12 -14.63 -2.69
C GLY A 73 15.37 -15.18 -1.30
N PHE A 74 14.92 -16.40 -1.05
CA PHE A 74 15.25 -17.14 0.17
C PHE A 74 15.26 -18.64 -0.11
N PHE A 75 15.97 -19.38 0.73
CA PHE A 75 16.06 -20.83 0.67
C PHE A 75 15.41 -21.47 1.90
N VAL A 76 14.78 -22.61 1.68
CA VAL A 76 14.17 -23.44 2.70
C VAL A 76 14.79 -24.82 2.60
N ASP A 77 15.39 -25.30 3.69
CA ASP A 77 15.81 -26.68 3.80
C ASP A 77 14.57 -27.55 4.04
N ILE A 78 14.42 -28.61 3.26
CA ILE A 78 13.33 -29.58 3.35
C ILE A 78 13.93 -30.93 3.72
N ASN A 79 13.51 -31.46 4.86
CA ASN A 79 13.90 -32.79 5.31
C ASN A 79 12.73 -33.74 5.07
N LEU A 80 12.92 -34.72 4.19
CA LEU A 80 11.95 -35.80 3.98
C LEU A 80 12.42 -37.04 4.75
N PHE A 81 11.63 -37.44 5.74
CA PHE A 81 11.85 -38.63 6.53
C PHE A 81 10.95 -39.76 6.03
N LYS A 82 11.48 -40.98 5.93
CA LYS A 82 10.67 -42.18 5.74
C LYS A 82 10.04 -42.56 7.09
N ALA A 83 8.75 -42.32 7.25
CA ALA A 83 8.08 -42.52 8.54
C ALA A 83 7.98 -44.02 8.90
N SER A 84 8.65 -44.44 9.97
CA SER A 84 8.24 -45.64 10.72
C SER A 84 7.10 -45.26 11.67
N LYS A 85 6.14 -46.17 11.87
CA LYS A 85 4.92 -45.93 12.69
C LYS A 85 5.24 -45.47 14.12
N GLU A 86 6.42 -45.78 14.64
CA GLU A 86 6.87 -45.44 16.00
C GLU A 86 7.28 -43.97 16.14
N ARG A 87 7.97 -43.38 15.16
CA ARG A 87 8.40 -41.96 15.21
C ARG A 87 7.26 -40.96 14.98
N ALA A 88 6.22 -41.36 14.23
CA ALA A 88 5.05 -40.51 14.01
C ALA A 88 4.24 -40.28 15.30
N ALA A 89 4.26 -41.24 16.23
CA ALA A 89 3.56 -41.17 17.51
C ALA A 89 4.25 -40.25 18.53
N GLU A 90 5.59 -40.14 18.51
CA GLU A 90 6.35 -39.23 19.38
C GLU A 90 6.12 -37.75 19.05
N ILE A 91 6.06 -37.40 17.76
CA ILE A 91 5.84 -36.01 17.32
C ILE A 91 4.43 -35.52 17.71
N SER A 92 3.46 -36.42 17.81
CA SER A 92 2.07 -36.08 18.17
C SER A 92 1.86 -35.87 19.67
N LYS A 93 2.73 -36.40 20.55
CA LYS A 93 2.61 -36.25 22.02
C LYS A 93 3.13 -34.92 22.55
N ASN A 94 4.06 -34.26 21.85
CA ASN A 94 4.67 -32.99 22.30
C ASN A 94 3.82 -31.73 22.03
N LYS A 95 2.56 -31.86 21.59
CA LYS A 95 1.68 -30.70 21.30
C LYS A 95 0.78 -30.24 22.45
N ASN A 96 0.64 -31.00 23.54
CA ASN A 96 -0.46 -30.80 24.51
C ASN A 96 -0.05 -30.33 25.92
N GLY A 97 1.13 -29.75 26.15
CA GLY A 97 1.64 -29.51 27.51
C GLY A 97 2.21 -28.13 27.81
N ILE A 98 1.51 -27.02 27.53
CA ILE A 98 1.84 -25.70 28.14
C ILE A 98 0.55 -24.87 28.34
N ILE A 99 -0.27 -25.22 29.34
CA ILE A 99 -1.23 -24.31 29.98
C ILE A 99 -1.28 -24.66 31.50
N GLY A 100 -0.80 -23.74 32.34
CA GLY A 100 -1.18 -23.55 33.76
C GLY A 100 -0.62 -24.50 34.83
N ASN A 101 0.31 -24.02 35.67
CA ASN A 101 0.05 -23.84 37.11
C ASN A 101 1.20 -23.11 37.85
N THR A 102 0.77 -22.30 38.80
CA THR A 102 1.46 -21.30 39.64
C THR A 102 2.03 -21.84 40.96
N ASN A 103 3.00 -21.07 41.49
CA ASN A 103 3.48 -20.92 42.89
C ASN A 103 4.43 -21.96 43.50
N ASP A 104 5.68 -21.55 43.77
CA ASP A 104 6.15 -21.19 45.12
C ASP A 104 7.53 -20.50 45.10
N GLY A 105 7.78 -19.64 46.09
CA GLY A 105 8.72 -18.52 46.03
C GLY A 105 10.13 -18.71 46.62
N SER A 106 11.03 -17.78 46.28
CA SER A 106 11.86 -16.97 47.20
C SER A 106 12.82 -16.10 46.38
N GLY A 107 13.10 -14.90 46.90
CA GLY A 107 13.49 -13.73 46.10
C GLY A 107 14.95 -13.65 45.66
N LEU A 108 15.18 -12.82 44.65
CA LEU A 108 16.09 -11.67 44.72
C LEU A 108 15.87 -10.75 43.51
N SER A 109 15.71 -9.47 43.82
CA SER A 109 15.39 -8.37 42.90
C SER A 109 16.55 -8.06 41.95
N ALA A 110 16.27 -7.88 40.66
CA ALA A 110 17.00 -6.92 39.82
C ALA A 110 16.19 -6.62 38.53
N LYS A 111 15.60 -5.43 38.52
CA LYS A 111 15.28 -4.54 37.39
C LYS A 111 14.96 -5.16 36.01
N ASP A 112 13.72 -4.90 35.59
CA ASP A 112 13.35 -4.65 34.19
C ASP A 112 14.29 -3.57 33.60
N ASP A 113 15.28 -4.00 32.82
CA ASP A 113 15.97 -3.15 31.86
C ASP A 113 15.62 -3.68 30.45
N LEU A 114 14.82 -2.87 29.75
CA LEU A 114 14.82 -2.65 28.30
C LEU A 114 15.06 -3.90 27.44
N ALA A 115 13.97 -4.47 26.92
CA ALA A 115 13.99 -5.38 25.77
C ALA A 115 14.46 -4.67 24.49
N ASP A 116 15.77 -4.48 24.45
CA ASP A 116 16.72 -4.66 23.37
C ASP A 116 16.41 -4.06 21.98
N ASP A 117 16.71 -2.76 21.86
CA ASP A 117 16.96 -2.09 20.58
C ASP A 117 18.09 -2.78 19.76
N ASP A 118 18.92 -3.67 20.36
CA ASP A 118 19.92 -4.44 19.62
C ASP A 118 19.32 -5.57 18.78
N ALA A 119 18.10 -6.05 19.06
CA ALA A 119 17.43 -7.03 18.20
C ALA A 119 17.03 -6.44 16.84
N ASN A 120 16.61 -5.16 16.82
CA ASN A 120 16.36 -4.40 15.59
C ASN A 120 17.68 -3.99 14.89
N LEU A 121 18.76 -3.81 15.66
CA LEU A 121 20.11 -3.62 15.14
C LEU A 121 20.66 -4.91 14.51
N MET A 122 20.37 -6.09 15.09
CA MET A 122 20.79 -7.40 14.61
C MET A 122 20.10 -7.83 13.31
N ILE A 123 18.85 -7.38 13.07
CA ILE A 123 18.20 -7.51 11.75
C ILE A 123 18.84 -6.54 10.75
N LYS A 124 19.20 -5.31 11.15
CA LYS A 124 19.93 -4.35 10.28
C LYS A 124 21.35 -4.84 9.93
N LEU A 125 22.00 -5.60 10.80
CA LEU A 125 23.35 -6.15 10.60
C LEU A 125 23.39 -7.34 9.61
N LYS A 126 22.34 -8.19 9.56
CA LYS A 126 22.24 -9.29 8.59
C LYS A 126 22.09 -8.83 7.13
N PHE A 127 21.70 -7.57 6.89
CA PHE A 127 21.58 -6.99 5.55
C PHE A 127 22.75 -6.10 5.14
N LEU A 128 23.67 -5.79 6.04
CA LEU A 128 24.80 -4.91 5.74
C LEU A 128 25.73 -5.56 4.69
N THR A 129 25.98 -6.87 4.80
CA THR A 129 26.87 -7.63 3.91
C THR A 129 26.40 -7.65 2.45
N TYR A 130 25.10 -7.86 2.22
CA TYR A 130 24.48 -7.83 0.89
C TYR A 130 24.40 -6.40 0.33
N LYS A 131 23.98 -5.43 1.16
CA LYS A 131 23.88 -4.02 0.75
C LYS A 131 25.25 -3.46 0.36
N LEU A 132 26.28 -3.84 1.10
CA LEU A 132 27.66 -3.47 0.83
C LEU A 132 28.13 -3.97 -0.53
N ARG A 133 28.01 -5.28 -0.78
CA ARG A 133 28.47 -5.93 -2.02
C ARG A 133 27.69 -5.44 -3.24
N THR A 134 26.37 -5.30 -3.10
CA THR A 134 25.48 -5.04 -4.23
C THR A 134 25.34 -3.55 -4.52
N PHE A 135 24.95 -2.75 -3.52
CA PHE A 135 24.63 -1.35 -3.76
C PHE A 135 25.85 -0.44 -3.63
N LEU A 136 26.73 -0.67 -2.66
CA LEU A 136 27.89 0.23 -2.47
C LEU A 136 29.06 -0.15 -3.38
N ILE A 137 29.33 -1.44 -3.58
CA ILE A 137 30.41 -1.92 -4.43
C ILE A 137 29.94 -2.07 -5.88
N ARG A 138 29.09 -3.06 -6.21
CA ARG A 138 28.74 -3.39 -7.60
C ARG A 138 28.09 -2.24 -8.35
N ASN A 139 27.02 -1.66 -7.80
CA ASN A 139 26.27 -0.59 -8.49
C ASN A 139 27.06 0.72 -8.60
N GLY A 140 28.00 0.97 -7.67
CA GLY A 140 28.87 2.15 -7.74
C GLY A 140 30.13 1.98 -8.58
N LEU A 141 30.42 0.78 -9.12
CA LEU A 141 31.60 0.55 -9.97
C LEU A 141 31.61 1.43 -11.22
N SER A 142 30.48 1.59 -11.90
CA SER A 142 30.40 2.43 -13.10
C SER A 142 30.78 3.88 -12.78
N ILE A 143 30.25 4.42 -11.68
CA ILE A 143 30.51 5.78 -11.22
C ILE A 143 31.98 5.93 -10.83
N LEU A 144 32.55 4.96 -10.11
CA LEU A 144 33.96 4.98 -9.72
C LEU A 144 34.91 5.01 -10.92
N PHE A 145 34.63 4.23 -11.97
CA PHE A 145 35.49 4.13 -13.14
C PHE A 145 35.26 5.25 -14.18
N LYS A 146 34.02 5.75 -14.33
CA LYS A 146 33.69 6.84 -15.26
C LYS A 146 33.99 8.22 -14.68
N ASP A 147 33.52 8.47 -13.46
CA ASP A 147 33.46 9.81 -12.87
C ASP A 147 34.48 10.01 -11.73
N GLY A 148 35.10 8.91 -11.28
CA GLY A 148 36.21 8.92 -10.34
C GLY A 148 35.82 8.83 -8.85
N PRO A 149 36.82 8.81 -7.94
CA PRO A 149 36.60 8.54 -6.52
C PRO A 149 35.69 9.55 -5.82
N SER A 150 35.75 10.83 -6.20
CA SER A 150 34.91 11.88 -5.61
C SER A 150 33.42 11.67 -5.92
N ALA A 151 33.09 11.26 -7.15
CA ALA A 151 31.72 10.95 -7.55
C ALA A 151 31.22 9.64 -6.90
N TYR A 152 32.10 8.64 -6.80
CA TYR A 152 31.80 7.40 -6.07
C TYR A 152 31.50 7.66 -4.59
N LYS A 153 32.25 8.58 -3.97
CA LYS A 153 32.02 9.03 -2.58
C LYS A 153 30.67 9.72 -2.40
N ALA A 154 30.33 10.64 -3.29
CA ALA A 154 29.00 11.26 -3.29
C ALA A 154 27.88 10.22 -3.45
N TYR A 155 28.08 9.22 -4.32
CA TYR A 155 27.14 8.14 -4.55
C TYR A 155 26.90 7.29 -3.30
N TYR A 156 27.93 6.71 -2.70
CA TYR A 156 27.74 5.80 -1.57
C TYR A 156 27.23 6.54 -0.33
N LEU A 157 27.59 7.82 -0.14
CA LEU A 157 27.05 8.65 0.96
C LEU A 157 25.55 8.91 0.77
N ARG A 158 25.10 9.15 -0.46
CA ARG A 158 23.67 9.30 -0.78
C ARG A 158 22.89 8.00 -0.49
N GLN A 159 23.46 6.85 -0.85
CA GLN A 159 22.87 5.55 -0.55
C GLN A 159 22.73 5.33 0.96
N MET A 160 23.80 5.59 1.73
CA MET A 160 23.77 5.43 3.19
C MET A 160 22.81 6.40 3.88
N ARG A 161 22.64 7.62 3.36
CA ARG A 161 21.64 8.59 3.82
C ARG A 161 20.22 8.07 3.57
N THR A 162 19.96 7.53 2.38
CA THR A 162 18.66 6.93 2.02
C THR A 162 18.30 5.75 2.94
N TRP A 163 19.30 5.04 3.45
CA TRP A 163 19.09 3.92 4.39
C TRP A 163 19.02 4.33 5.86
N ASN A 164 19.04 5.63 6.19
CA ASN A 164 19.12 6.14 7.56
C ASN A 164 20.28 5.49 8.36
N THR A 165 21.44 5.34 7.73
CA THR A 165 22.64 4.78 8.36
C THR A 165 23.20 5.77 9.40
N SER A 166 23.57 5.31 10.59
CA SER A 166 24.08 6.20 11.65
C SER A 166 25.40 6.87 11.26
N ALA A 167 25.67 8.07 11.79
CA ALA A 167 26.88 8.84 11.47
C ALA A 167 28.18 8.10 11.82
N GLY A 168 28.19 7.31 12.90
CA GLY A 168 29.31 6.41 13.22
C GLY A 168 29.53 5.37 12.13
N LYS A 169 28.46 4.68 11.71
CA LYS A 169 28.53 3.61 10.71
C LYS A 169 28.83 4.12 9.30
N GLN A 170 28.37 5.32 8.96
CA GLN A 170 28.74 5.99 7.72
C GLN A 170 30.25 6.24 7.64
N ARG A 171 30.91 6.64 8.74
CA ARG A 171 32.36 6.85 8.77
C ARG A 171 33.13 5.55 8.56
N GLU A 172 32.72 4.48 9.24
CA GLU A 172 33.31 3.14 9.09
C GLU A 172 33.20 2.60 7.66
N LEU A 173 32.00 2.67 7.06
CA LEU A 173 31.76 2.19 5.70
C LEU A 173 32.47 3.06 4.66
N SER A 174 32.48 4.38 4.83
CA SER A 174 33.17 5.29 3.91
C SER A 174 34.67 5.03 3.86
N LYS A 175 35.30 4.76 5.01
CA LYS A 175 36.72 4.39 5.07
C LYS A 175 37.02 3.14 4.24
N MET A 176 36.21 2.09 4.42
CA MET A 176 36.37 0.85 3.66
C MET A 176 36.15 1.06 2.15
N LEU A 177 35.13 1.82 1.77
CA LEU A 177 34.81 2.09 0.36
C LEU A 177 35.85 2.98 -0.33
N ASP A 178 36.45 3.92 0.41
CA ASP A 178 37.57 4.73 -0.08
C ASP A 178 38.80 3.83 -0.34
N GLU A 179 39.09 2.88 0.54
CA GLU A 179 40.16 1.90 0.32
C GLU A 179 39.86 0.92 -0.83
N TRP A 180 38.61 0.48 -0.96
CA TRP A 180 38.16 -0.32 -2.11
C TRP A 180 38.38 0.43 -3.43
N ALA A 181 38.00 1.71 -3.47
CA ALA A 181 38.17 2.56 -4.64
C ALA A 181 39.63 2.68 -5.07
N VAL A 182 40.54 2.84 -4.10
CA VAL A 182 42.00 2.86 -4.36
C VAL A 182 42.48 1.50 -4.84
N PHE A 183 42.09 0.41 -4.16
CA PHE A 183 42.49 -0.96 -4.49
C PHE A 183 42.12 -1.32 -5.92
N ILE A 184 40.85 -1.15 -6.30
CA ILE A 184 40.36 -1.62 -7.59
C ILE A 184 40.86 -0.75 -8.74
N ARG A 185 41.01 0.57 -8.54
CA ARG A 185 41.59 1.47 -9.55
C ARG A 185 43.08 1.24 -9.72
N ARG A 186 43.82 0.86 -8.68
CA ARG A 186 45.23 0.49 -8.81
C ARG A 186 45.40 -0.79 -9.62
N LYS A 187 44.50 -1.77 -9.45
CA LYS A 187 44.55 -3.06 -10.14
C LYS A 187 44.07 -2.99 -11.60
N TYR A 188 43.03 -2.20 -11.89
CA TYR A 188 42.39 -2.15 -13.22
C TYR A 188 42.60 -0.83 -14.00
N GLY A 189 43.21 0.19 -13.40
CA GLY A 189 43.45 1.49 -14.04
C GLY A 189 42.15 2.19 -14.44
N LYS A 190 42.00 2.50 -15.75
CA LYS A 190 40.77 3.06 -16.35
C LYS A 190 39.85 1.98 -16.94
N LYS A 191 40.25 0.71 -16.96
CA LYS A 191 39.41 -0.37 -17.51
C LYS A 191 38.39 -0.78 -16.47
N GLN A 192 37.10 -0.62 -16.79
CA GLN A 192 36.03 -0.91 -15.86
C GLN A 192 35.94 -2.43 -15.58
N LEU A 193 35.98 -2.80 -14.29
CA LEU A 193 35.67 -4.16 -13.84
C LEU A 193 34.21 -4.48 -14.21
N SER A 194 33.98 -5.60 -14.89
CA SER A 194 32.61 -6.02 -15.22
C SER A 194 31.80 -6.29 -13.94
N SER A 195 30.58 -5.78 -13.90
CA SER A 195 29.64 -6.00 -12.80
C SER A 195 29.23 -7.47 -12.65
N SER A 196 29.46 -8.32 -13.67
CA SER A 196 29.19 -9.76 -13.62
C SER A 196 30.30 -10.56 -12.92
N ILE A 197 31.50 -10.01 -12.78
CA ILE A 197 32.65 -10.67 -12.17
C ILE A 197 33.14 -9.96 -10.90
N TYR A 198 32.48 -8.90 -10.47
CA TYR A 198 32.99 -8.02 -9.41
C TYR A 198 33.33 -8.74 -8.09
N LEU A 199 32.64 -9.84 -7.77
CA LEU A 199 32.88 -10.63 -6.57
C LEU A 199 34.26 -11.29 -6.56
N SER A 200 34.85 -11.61 -7.72
CA SER A 200 36.20 -12.16 -7.78
C SER A 200 37.25 -11.18 -7.26
N GLU A 201 36.93 -9.90 -7.21
CA GLU A 201 37.80 -8.83 -6.69
C GLU A 201 37.32 -8.30 -5.34
N ALA A 202 36.00 -8.18 -5.16
CA ALA A 202 35.41 -7.68 -3.94
C ALA A 202 35.59 -8.64 -2.77
N GLU A 203 35.42 -9.96 -2.95
CA GLU A 203 35.56 -10.91 -1.83
C GLU A 203 36.98 -10.98 -1.28
N PRO A 204 38.05 -11.11 -2.11
CA PRO A 204 39.41 -11.11 -1.58
C PRO A 204 39.78 -9.80 -0.86
N PHE A 205 39.31 -8.66 -1.39
CA PHE A 205 39.51 -7.36 -0.74
C PHE A 205 38.80 -7.28 0.61
N LEU A 206 37.53 -7.69 0.67
CA LEU A 206 36.71 -7.66 1.89
C LEU A 206 37.26 -8.62 2.95
N GLU A 207 37.78 -9.78 2.53
CA GLU A 207 38.44 -10.73 3.42
C GLU A 207 39.73 -10.13 4.01
N GLN A 208 40.58 -9.52 3.18
CA GLN A 208 41.78 -8.83 3.65
C GLN A 208 41.45 -7.67 4.58
N TYR A 209 40.39 -6.90 4.29
CA TYR A 209 39.95 -5.79 5.12
C TYR A 209 39.43 -6.28 6.49
N ALA A 210 38.64 -7.36 6.49
CA ALA A 210 38.10 -7.99 7.70
C ALA A 210 39.19 -8.59 8.61
N ARG A 211 40.29 -9.10 8.06
CA ARG A 211 41.42 -9.65 8.84
C ARG A 211 42.20 -8.61 9.64
N ARG A 212 42.03 -7.31 9.36
CA ARG A 212 42.81 -6.23 9.99
C ARG A 212 42.36 -5.91 11.42
N SER A 213 41.10 -6.14 11.76
CA SER A 213 40.60 -5.94 13.12
C SER A 213 39.26 -6.66 13.38
N PRO A 214 38.94 -6.98 14.64
CA PRO A 214 37.63 -7.52 15.02
C PRO A 214 36.46 -6.61 14.62
N GLU A 215 36.64 -5.29 14.68
CA GLU A 215 35.65 -4.28 14.30
C GLU A 215 35.39 -4.30 12.79
N ASN A 216 36.44 -4.47 11.98
CA ASN A 216 36.31 -4.64 10.54
C ASN A 216 35.60 -5.96 10.19
N ARG A 217 35.88 -7.04 10.92
CA ARG A 217 35.17 -8.32 10.75
C ARG A 217 33.68 -8.19 11.09
N ALA A 218 33.34 -7.48 12.16
CA ALA A 218 31.96 -7.19 12.52
C ALA A 218 31.26 -6.25 11.51
N LEU A 219 31.99 -5.33 10.89
CA LEU A 219 31.50 -4.41 9.85
C LEU A 219 31.17 -5.12 8.53
N ILE A 220 31.99 -6.09 8.11
CA ILE A 220 31.93 -6.72 6.78
C ILE A 220 31.17 -8.06 6.76
N GLY A 221 31.08 -8.72 7.92
CA GLY A 221 30.47 -10.05 8.07
C GLY A 221 31.33 -11.17 7.46
N SER A 222 30.71 -12.30 7.10
CA SER A 222 31.41 -13.42 6.45
C SER A 222 31.99 -13.00 5.09
N ALA A 223 33.31 -13.07 4.93
CA ALA A 223 34.04 -12.87 3.67
C ALA A 223 35.05 -14.02 3.52
N GLY A 224 35.25 -14.53 2.31
CA GLY A 224 36.20 -15.63 2.04
C GLY A 224 35.63 -17.06 2.08
N THR A 225 34.36 -17.28 2.42
CA THR A 225 33.71 -18.58 2.17
C THR A 225 33.38 -18.70 0.69
N VAL A 226 34.01 -19.66 0.00
CA VAL A 226 33.87 -19.93 -1.44
C VAL A 226 32.39 -20.02 -1.83
N VAL A 227 31.82 -18.92 -2.31
CA VAL A 227 30.56 -18.91 -3.05
C VAL A 227 30.92 -19.32 -4.47
N ARG A 228 30.51 -20.52 -4.90
CA ARG A 228 30.76 -20.96 -6.28
C ARG A 228 30.08 -19.98 -7.23
N ALA A 229 30.85 -19.39 -8.15
CA ALA A 229 30.36 -18.43 -9.13
C ALA A 229 29.18 -19.00 -9.97
N GLU A 230 29.13 -20.32 -10.10
CA GLU A 230 28.07 -21.12 -10.70
C GLU A 230 26.68 -20.85 -10.05
N ASP A 231 26.64 -20.67 -8.72
CA ASP A 231 25.40 -20.41 -7.97
C ASP A 231 24.86 -18.98 -8.18
N PHE A 232 25.73 -18.05 -8.60
CA PHE A 232 25.35 -16.67 -8.91
C PHE A 232 25.07 -16.45 -10.40
N LEU A 233 25.70 -17.22 -11.29
CA LEU A 233 25.47 -17.14 -12.74
C LEU A 233 24.10 -17.70 -13.15
N ALA A 234 23.48 -18.57 -12.34
CA ALA A 234 22.08 -18.98 -12.53
C ALA A 234 21.05 -17.86 -12.24
N ILE A 235 21.48 -16.70 -11.74
CA ILE A 235 20.66 -15.51 -11.44
C ILE A 235 20.68 -14.52 -12.62
N ILE A 236 21.63 -14.65 -13.56
CA ILE A 236 21.80 -13.70 -14.66
C ILE A 236 21.12 -14.23 -15.92
N GLY A 237 19.80 -14.05 -15.97
CA GLY A 237 19.03 -13.99 -17.22
C GLY A 237 18.73 -12.53 -17.56
N GLU A 238 19.69 -11.91 -18.23
CA GLU A 238 19.58 -10.76 -19.16
C GLU A 238 18.77 -9.50 -18.76
N GLY A 239 19.51 -8.46 -18.34
CA GLY A 239 19.49 -7.12 -18.93
C GLY A 239 18.21 -6.26 -18.87
N ARG A 240 18.20 -5.26 -17.96
CA ARG A 240 18.15 -3.82 -18.28
C ARG A 240 18.01 -2.95 -17.01
N ASP A 241 18.91 -1.97 -16.93
CA ASP A 241 18.71 -0.56 -16.60
C ASP A 241 17.95 -0.22 -15.30
N GLU A 242 18.69 -0.22 -14.20
CA GLU A 242 18.34 0.51 -12.97
C GLU A 242 18.89 1.94 -13.06
N GLU A 243 18.10 2.89 -13.55
CA GLU A 243 18.33 4.31 -13.31
C GLU A 243 16.99 5.01 -13.10
N GLY A 244 16.69 5.32 -11.84
CA GLY A 244 15.64 6.25 -11.44
C GLY A 244 16.32 7.46 -10.82
N ASP A 245 16.64 8.43 -11.66
CA ASP A 245 17.12 9.74 -11.23
C ASP A 245 16.00 10.50 -10.52
N LEU A 246 16.28 10.90 -9.28
CA LEU A 246 15.54 11.92 -8.56
C LEU A 246 16.31 13.23 -8.75
N GLU A 247 15.66 14.19 -9.41
CA GLU A 247 16.17 15.55 -9.55
C GLU A 247 16.38 16.23 -8.19
N THR A 248 17.37 17.12 -8.21
CA THR A 248 17.94 17.82 -7.05
C THR A 248 17.19 19.12 -6.82
N GLU A 249 16.53 19.27 -5.67
CA GLU A 249 16.22 20.60 -5.14
C GLU A 249 17.53 21.31 -4.77
N ARG A 250 17.84 22.41 -5.46
CA ARG A 250 18.73 23.45 -4.95
C ARG A 250 17.89 24.67 -4.64
N GLY A 251 17.96 25.11 -3.39
CA GLY A 251 17.32 26.31 -2.90
C GLY A 251 17.95 27.61 -3.40
N ALA A 252 17.18 28.67 -3.27
CA ALA A 252 17.67 30.03 -3.10
C ALA A 252 16.98 30.61 -1.85
N GLU A 253 17.79 31.21 -0.99
CA GLU A 253 17.51 31.69 0.35
C GLU A 253 16.75 33.04 0.39
N VAL A 254 15.88 33.14 1.40
CA VAL A 254 15.63 34.27 2.33
C VAL A 254 15.21 35.63 1.77
N VAL A 255 13.95 36.01 2.05
CA VAL A 255 13.65 37.28 2.74
C VAL A 255 12.59 37.02 3.83
N THR A 256 12.93 37.44 5.04
CA THR A 256 12.17 37.43 6.29
C THR A 256 10.92 38.32 6.27
N THR A 257 9.80 37.83 6.83
CA THR A 257 8.93 38.55 7.81
C THR A 257 7.77 37.64 8.27
N ALA A 258 7.60 37.44 9.57
CA ALA A 258 6.32 37.05 10.20
C ALA A 258 5.41 38.31 10.31
N PRO A 259 4.06 38.26 10.54
CA PRO A 259 3.31 37.25 11.31
C PRO A 259 1.84 36.92 10.86
N SER A 260 1.17 36.09 11.68
CA SER A 260 -0.28 36.01 12.01
C SER A 260 -1.19 34.90 11.40
N SER A 261 -1.64 34.02 12.32
CA SER A 261 -2.94 33.34 12.54
C SER A 261 -3.77 32.68 11.41
N PRO A 262 -4.51 31.58 11.71
CA PRO A 262 -4.99 30.61 10.72
C PRO A 262 -6.33 31.00 10.10
N SER A 263 -6.36 31.25 8.79
CA SER A 263 -7.60 31.42 8.04
C SER A 263 -8.14 30.06 7.56
N SER A 264 -9.32 29.73 8.07
CA SER A 264 -10.40 28.91 7.48
C SER A 264 -10.11 28.14 6.19
N PHE A 265 -10.35 26.82 6.24
CA PHE A 265 -10.55 25.94 5.09
C PHE A 265 -11.54 26.56 4.09
N VAL A 266 -11.02 27.07 2.98
CA VAL A 266 -11.82 27.40 1.80
C VAL A 266 -12.25 26.08 1.18
N LYS A 267 -13.56 25.88 1.01
CA LYS A 267 -14.11 24.82 0.16
C LYS A 267 -13.56 25.03 -1.25
N ASP A 268 -12.91 24.01 -1.82
CA ASP A 268 -12.57 23.96 -3.25
C ASP A 268 -13.85 23.86 -4.09
N THR A 269 -14.62 24.93 -4.13
CA THR A 269 -15.54 25.23 -5.24
C THR A 269 -14.68 25.67 -6.41
N VAL A 270 -14.83 25.03 -7.57
CA VAL A 270 -14.25 25.48 -8.85
C VAL A 270 -14.63 26.94 -9.03
N GLN A 271 -13.67 27.86 -8.84
CA GLN A 271 -13.95 29.27 -9.07
C GLN A 271 -14.23 29.43 -10.57
N LYS A 272 -15.33 30.11 -10.93
CA LYS A 272 -15.76 30.29 -12.34
C LYS A 272 -14.67 30.83 -13.28
N ASN A 273 -13.58 31.41 -12.75
CA ASN A 273 -12.46 31.94 -13.52
C ASN A 273 -11.37 30.91 -13.88
N GLU A 274 -11.54 29.64 -13.49
CA GLU A 274 -10.57 28.56 -13.64
C GLU A 274 -11.01 27.54 -14.72
N GLY A 275 -10.08 27.06 -15.54
CA GLY A 275 -10.40 26.11 -16.63
C GLY A 275 -10.54 24.66 -16.16
N LEU A 276 -11.10 23.80 -17.02
CA LEU A 276 -11.33 22.38 -16.70
C LEU A 276 -10.49 21.47 -17.61
N ILE A 277 -9.95 20.39 -17.09
CA ILE A 277 -9.26 19.34 -17.87
C ILE A 277 -9.99 18.01 -17.66
N VAL A 278 -10.69 17.53 -18.68
CA VAL A 278 -11.34 16.22 -18.66
C VAL A 278 -10.36 15.19 -19.24
N PHE A 279 -10.05 14.14 -18.48
CA PHE A 279 -9.09 13.12 -18.90
C PHE A 279 -9.57 11.69 -18.58
N PHE A 280 -8.97 10.68 -19.21
CA PHE A 280 -9.52 9.32 -19.24
C PHE A 280 -8.55 8.26 -18.70
N PRO A 281 -8.65 7.90 -17.41
CA PRO A 281 -8.05 6.69 -16.85
C PRO A 281 -8.79 5.44 -17.35
N GLY A 282 -8.59 5.09 -18.62
CA GLY A 282 -9.26 3.97 -19.29
C GLY A 282 -8.32 3.12 -20.15
N ILE A 283 -8.89 2.04 -20.69
CA ILE A 283 -8.26 1.09 -21.61
C ILE A 283 -8.79 1.37 -23.03
N PRO A 284 -8.01 1.18 -24.11
CA PRO A 284 -8.56 1.25 -25.47
C PRO A 284 -9.84 0.44 -25.61
N GLY A 285 -10.87 1.01 -26.25
CA GLY A 285 -12.21 0.41 -26.30
C GLY A 285 -13.20 0.98 -25.29
N CYS A 286 -12.75 1.83 -24.35
CA CYS A 286 -13.61 2.54 -23.42
C CYS A 286 -14.45 3.68 -24.03
N ALA A 287 -14.50 3.83 -25.35
CA ALA A 287 -15.26 4.88 -26.05
C ALA A 287 -14.86 6.36 -25.79
N LYS A 288 -13.70 6.64 -25.18
CA LYS A 288 -13.20 8.00 -24.91
C LYS A 288 -13.31 8.98 -26.09
N SER A 289 -12.88 8.58 -27.29
CA SER A 289 -12.84 9.45 -28.46
C SER A 289 -14.22 9.67 -29.07
N ALA A 290 -15.11 8.68 -28.97
CA ALA A 290 -16.51 8.83 -29.33
C ALA A 290 -17.21 9.78 -28.35
N LEU A 291 -16.95 9.62 -27.04
CA LEU A 291 -17.49 10.50 -26.01
C LEU A 291 -17.03 11.95 -26.22
N CYS A 292 -15.74 12.19 -26.50
CA CYS A 292 -15.24 13.53 -26.79
C CYS A 292 -15.95 14.15 -28.01
N LYS A 293 -16.19 13.38 -29.07
CA LYS A 293 -16.92 13.87 -30.25
C LYS A 293 -18.35 14.28 -29.92
N GLU A 294 -19.06 13.47 -29.13
CA GLU A 294 -20.44 13.81 -28.73
C GLU A 294 -20.50 15.00 -27.77
N LEU A 295 -19.56 15.11 -26.83
CA LEU A 295 -19.45 16.26 -25.93
C LEU A 295 -19.15 17.57 -26.68
N LEU A 296 -18.39 17.53 -27.78
CA LEU A 296 -18.12 18.70 -28.64
C LEU A 296 -19.34 19.13 -29.48
N LYS A 297 -20.22 18.19 -29.84
CA LYS A 297 -21.43 18.47 -30.62
C LYS A 297 -22.57 19.03 -29.79
N ALA A 298 -22.51 18.90 -28.46
CA ALA A 298 -23.60 19.26 -27.57
C ALA A 298 -23.92 20.77 -27.68
N PRO A 299 -25.15 21.16 -28.09
CA PRO A 299 -25.48 22.55 -28.39
C PRO A 299 -25.39 23.49 -27.18
N GLU A 300 -25.53 22.96 -25.96
CA GLU A 300 -25.50 23.72 -24.71
C GLU A 300 -24.11 23.78 -24.02
N HIS A 301 -23.02 23.33 -24.65
CA HIS A 301 -21.64 23.39 -24.10
C HIS A 301 -21.53 23.01 -22.60
N LEU A 302 -21.93 21.79 -22.23
CA LEU A 302 -21.96 21.30 -20.84
C LEU A 302 -22.80 22.16 -19.86
N GLY A 303 -23.58 23.14 -20.34
CA GLY A 303 -24.27 24.11 -19.48
C GLY A 303 -23.33 25.12 -18.82
N ASP A 304 -22.19 25.38 -19.48
CA ASP A 304 -21.07 26.21 -19.04
C ASP A 304 -20.71 27.20 -20.17
N ASP A 305 -20.28 28.41 -19.80
CA ASP A 305 -19.90 29.47 -20.74
C ASP A 305 -18.47 29.32 -21.29
N ARG A 306 -17.68 28.38 -20.75
CA ARG A 306 -16.33 28.08 -21.23
C ARG A 306 -16.35 27.33 -22.57
N PRO A 307 -15.49 27.71 -23.53
CA PRO A 307 -15.35 26.98 -24.78
C PRO A 307 -14.81 25.56 -24.53
N VAL A 308 -15.44 24.56 -25.15
CA VAL A 308 -14.99 23.17 -25.11
C VAL A 308 -13.99 22.93 -26.24
N LEU A 309 -12.82 22.43 -25.89
CA LEU A 309 -11.73 22.09 -26.81
C LEU A 309 -11.43 20.60 -26.68
N SER A 310 -10.96 19.97 -27.75
CA SER A 310 -10.50 18.58 -27.69
C SER A 310 -9.14 18.43 -28.36
N LEU A 311 -8.26 17.69 -27.69
CA LEU A 311 -6.98 17.28 -28.23
C LEU A 311 -6.95 15.75 -28.30
N MET A 312 -6.84 15.21 -29.51
CA MET A 312 -6.82 13.77 -29.75
C MET A 312 -5.39 13.25 -29.76
N GLY A 313 -5.05 12.39 -28.78
CA GLY A 313 -3.71 11.86 -28.61
C GLY A 313 -3.22 11.00 -29.75
N ASP A 314 -4.11 10.29 -30.44
CA ASP A 314 -3.76 9.44 -31.58
C ASP A 314 -3.32 10.26 -32.81
N LEU A 315 -3.69 11.55 -32.89
CA LEU A 315 -3.25 12.47 -33.95
C LEU A 315 -1.96 13.23 -33.57
N ILE A 316 -1.54 13.13 -32.30
CA ILE A 316 -0.41 13.88 -31.75
C ILE A 316 0.76 12.92 -31.47
N LYS A 317 1.78 12.99 -32.33
CA LYS A 317 3.04 12.26 -32.12
C LYS A 317 3.88 12.91 -31.03
N GLY A 318 4.18 12.15 -29.97
CA GLY A 318 5.07 12.55 -28.88
C GLY A 318 4.55 13.72 -28.02
N ARG A 319 5.00 13.80 -26.76
CA ARG A 319 4.77 14.94 -25.84
C ARG A 319 3.31 15.44 -25.74
N TYR A 320 2.35 14.52 -25.81
CA TYR A 320 0.92 14.88 -25.81
C TYR A 320 0.49 15.73 -24.60
N TRP A 321 0.85 15.31 -23.39
CA TRP A 321 0.47 16.02 -22.16
C TRP A 321 1.11 17.41 -22.08
N GLN A 322 2.29 17.59 -22.67
CA GLN A 322 2.89 18.92 -22.82
C GLN A 322 2.06 19.82 -23.75
N LYS A 323 1.56 19.29 -24.88
CA LYS A 323 0.65 20.06 -25.75
C LYS A 323 -0.66 20.43 -25.06
N VAL A 324 -1.18 19.55 -24.21
CA VAL A 324 -2.35 19.86 -23.36
C VAL A 324 -2.02 21.03 -22.43
N ALA A 325 -0.85 21.02 -21.80
CA ALA A 325 -0.38 22.12 -20.95
C ALA A 325 -0.26 23.44 -21.74
N ASP A 326 0.33 23.40 -22.94
CA ASP A 326 0.54 24.56 -23.80
C ASP A 326 -0.79 25.18 -24.26
N GLU A 327 -1.74 24.36 -24.72
CA GLU A 327 -3.07 24.84 -25.10
C GLU A 327 -3.85 25.38 -23.90
N ARG A 328 -3.71 24.76 -22.71
CA ARG A 328 -4.29 25.28 -21.47
C ARG A 328 -3.73 26.63 -21.08
N ARG A 329 -2.41 26.84 -21.20
CA ARG A 329 -1.78 28.15 -20.97
C ARG A 329 -2.26 29.20 -21.97
N ARG A 330 -2.45 28.81 -23.23
CA ARG A 330 -2.93 29.69 -24.30
C ARG A 330 -4.41 30.06 -24.14
N LYS A 331 -5.23 29.13 -23.64
CA LYS A 331 -6.68 29.28 -23.45
C LYS A 331 -7.08 28.90 -22.03
N PRO A 332 -6.73 29.72 -21.01
CA PRO A 332 -6.95 29.40 -19.60
C PRO A 332 -8.43 29.31 -19.20
N TYR A 333 -9.31 29.97 -19.94
CA TYR A 333 -10.75 29.87 -19.76
C TYR A 333 -11.33 28.91 -20.81
N SER A 334 -11.24 27.60 -20.56
CA SER A 334 -11.72 26.55 -21.48
C SER A 334 -11.93 25.22 -20.76
N ILE A 335 -12.77 24.35 -21.33
CA ILE A 335 -12.89 22.95 -20.95
C ILE A 335 -12.08 22.13 -21.96
N MET A 336 -10.99 21.52 -21.51
CA MET A 336 -10.08 20.74 -22.34
C MET A 336 -10.39 19.25 -22.23
N LEU A 337 -10.93 18.65 -23.28
CA LEU A 337 -11.12 17.21 -23.44
C LEU A 337 -9.80 16.59 -23.90
N ALA A 338 -9.04 16.04 -22.96
CA ALA A 338 -7.79 15.35 -23.23
C ALA A 338 -8.06 13.91 -23.68
N ASP A 339 -8.36 13.71 -24.97
CA ASP A 339 -8.64 12.41 -25.60
C ASP A 339 -7.36 11.55 -25.75
N LYS A 340 -6.89 11.05 -24.61
CA LYS A 340 -5.81 10.06 -24.49
C LYS A 340 -5.99 9.25 -23.21
N ASN A 341 -5.57 7.98 -23.25
CA ASN A 341 -5.51 7.16 -22.04
C ASN A 341 -4.49 7.73 -21.04
N ALA A 342 -4.87 7.81 -19.77
CA ALA A 342 -4.04 8.23 -18.65
C ALA A 342 -3.88 7.07 -17.64
N PRO A 343 -3.06 6.05 -17.95
CA PRO A 343 -3.14 4.77 -17.24
C PRO A 343 -2.33 4.66 -15.96
N ASN A 344 -1.47 5.64 -15.64
CA ASN A 344 -0.53 5.52 -14.53
C ASN A 344 -0.34 6.83 -13.78
N GLU A 345 0.22 6.71 -12.57
CA GLU A 345 0.46 7.84 -11.66
C GLU A 345 1.41 8.90 -12.24
N GLU A 346 2.33 8.51 -13.12
CA GLU A 346 3.23 9.45 -13.78
C GLU A 346 2.46 10.46 -14.62
N VAL A 347 1.49 9.98 -15.41
CA VAL A 347 0.60 10.85 -16.18
C VAL A 347 -0.27 11.70 -15.25
N TRP A 348 -0.78 11.12 -14.16
CA TRP A 348 -1.61 11.86 -13.21
C TRP A 348 -0.84 13.01 -12.55
N ARG A 349 0.43 12.80 -12.19
CA ARG A 349 1.31 13.87 -11.68
C ARG A 349 1.55 14.98 -12.68
N GLN A 350 1.66 14.65 -13.98
CA GLN A 350 1.74 15.68 -15.03
C GLN A 350 0.46 16.52 -15.08
N ILE A 351 -0.71 15.88 -14.91
CA ILE A 351 -2.00 16.56 -14.87
C ILE A 351 -2.13 17.42 -13.61
N GLU A 352 -1.73 16.92 -12.44
CA GLU A 352 -1.66 17.70 -11.20
C GLU A 352 -0.76 18.94 -11.39
N ALA A 353 0.44 18.79 -11.95
CA ALA A 353 1.34 19.91 -12.22
C ALA A 353 0.73 20.93 -13.19
N MET A 354 -0.02 20.48 -14.21
CA MET A 354 -0.79 21.37 -15.09
C MET A 354 -1.89 22.12 -14.33
N CYS A 355 -2.59 21.45 -13.41
CA CYS A 355 -3.61 22.08 -12.56
C CYS A 355 -3.00 23.18 -11.70
N HIS A 356 -1.91 22.89 -10.98
CA HIS A 356 -1.22 23.87 -10.13
C HIS A 356 -0.70 25.08 -10.94
N SER A 357 -0.12 24.85 -12.11
CA SER A 357 0.48 25.93 -12.92
C SER A 357 -0.54 26.78 -13.69
N THR A 358 -1.71 26.22 -14.04
CA THR A 358 -2.74 26.93 -14.83
C THR A 358 -4.00 27.26 -14.02
N ARG A 359 -4.00 26.94 -12.71
CA ARG A 359 -5.17 26.97 -11.82
C ARG A 359 -6.37 26.24 -12.41
N ALA A 360 -6.15 25.21 -13.22
CA ALA A 360 -7.24 24.41 -13.76
C ALA A 360 -7.65 23.33 -12.77
N SER A 361 -8.92 22.93 -12.78
CA SER A 361 -9.34 21.69 -12.15
C SER A 361 -9.28 20.55 -13.16
N ALA A 362 -8.92 19.34 -12.74
CA ALA A 362 -8.96 18.16 -13.59
C ALA A 362 -10.06 17.20 -13.13
N VAL A 363 -10.72 16.56 -14.10
CA VAL A 363 -11.85 15.65 -13.87
C VAL A 363 -11.57 14.33 -14.57
N PRO A 364 -11.27 13.25 -13.83
CA PRO A 364 -11.17 11.93 -14.40
C PRO A 364 -12.55 11.41 -14.82
N VAL A 365 -12.66 10.90 -16.05
CA VAL A 365 -13.82 10.14 -16.54
C VAL A 365 -13.42 8.68 -16.68
N VAL A 366 -14.02 7.82 -15.86
CA VAL A 366 -13.67 6.40 -15.75
C VAL A 366 -14.85 5.52 -16.14
N PRO A 367 -14.66 4.49 -16.98
CA PRO A 367 -15.70 3.50 -17.27
C PRO A 367 -16.16 2.78 -16.00
N ASP A 368 -17.46 2.65 -15.82
CA ASP A 368 -17.99 1.96 -14.67
C ASP A 368 -17.75 0.45 -14.75
N SER A 369 -17.31 -0.14 -13.64
CA SER A 369 -16.86 -1.53 -13.58
C SER A 369 -16.66 -1.92 -12.13
N GLU A 370 -17.08 -3.13 -11.78
CA GLU A 370 -16.88 -3.73 -10.45
C GLU A 370 -15.39 -3.96 -10.15
N GLY A 371 -14.58 -4.18 -11.21
CA GLY A 371 -13.17 -4.52 -11.08
C GLY A 371 -12.95 -5.95 -10.60
N THR A 372 -11.75 -6.20 -10.09
CA THR A 372 -11.33 -7.42 -9.42
C THR A 372 -10.57 -7.04 -8.16
N GLU A 373 -10.12 -8.02 -7.37
CA GLU A 373 -9.27 -7.77 -6.19
C GLU A 373 -7.96 -7.04 -6.52
N SER A 374 -7.47 -7.15 -7.76
CA SER A 374 -6.17 -6.60 -8.17
C SER A 374 -6.22 -5.72 -9.41
N ASN A 375 -7.38 -5.44 -9.99
CA ASN A 375 -7.51 -4.56 -11.15
C ASN A 375 -8.82 -3.75 -11.06
N PRO A 376 -8.84 -2.45 -11.38
CA PRO A 376 -10.06 -1.65 -11.37
C PRO A 376 -11.06 -2.02 -12.49
N PHE A 377 -10.65 -2.80 -13.48
CA PHE A 377 -11.51 -3.27 -14.56
C PHE A 377 -11.80 -4.76 -14.41
N SER A 378 -13.07 -5.16 -14.56
CA SER A 378 -13.47 -6.57 -14.55
C SER A 378 -13.12 -7.26 -15.87
N LEU A 379 -13.21 -8.59 -15.89
CA LEU A 379 -13.05 -9.35 -17.14
C LEU A 379 -14.15 -9.03 -18.15
N ASP A 380 -15.38 -8.77 -17.69
CA ASP A 380 -16.51 -8.32 -18.51
C ASP A 380 -16.16 -7.00 -19.23
N ALA A 381 -15.62 -6.03 -18.50
CA ALA A 381 -15.19 -4.75 -19.06
C ALA A 381 -14.07 -4.96 -20.09
N LEU A 382 -13.08 -5.80 -19.78
CA LEU A 382 -12.00 -6.15 -20.70
C LEU A 382 -12.52 -6.82 -21.98
N ALA A 383 -13.49 -7.75 -21.87
CA ALA A 383 -14.12 -8.42 -22.99
C ALA A 383 -14.79 -7.41 -23.92
N VAL A 384 -15.59 -6.49 -23.37
CA VAL A 384 -16.27 -5.43 -24.11
C VAL A 384 -15.27 -4.49 -24.79
N PHE A 385 -14.19 -4.11 -24.10
CA PHE A 385 -13.16 -3.24 -24.68
C PHE A 385 -12.46 -3.91 -25.85
N MET A 386 -12.06 -5.18 -25.71
CA MET A 386 -11.47 -5.96 -26.80
C MET A 386 -12.44 -6.11 -27.97
N TYR A 387 -13.69 -6.47 -27.69
CA TYR A 387 -14.73 -6.61 -28.71
C TYR A 387 -14.94 -5.30 -29.50
N ARG A 388 -15.12 -4.16 -28.82
CA ARG A 388 -15.25 -2.85 -29.46
C ARG A 388 -14.04 -2.49 -30.33
N VAL A 389 -12.83 -2.79 -29.87
CA VAL A 389 -11.59 -2.55 -30.64
C VAL A 389 -11.51 -3.45 -31.87
N LEU A 390 -12.00 -4.68 -31.78
CA LEU A 390 -12.01 -5.63 -32.90
C LEU A 390 -13.14 -5.38 -33.91
N GLN A 391 -14.11 -4.52 -33.60
CA GLN A 391 -15.16 -4.11 -34.53
C GLN A 391 -14.84 -2.83 -35.31
N ARG A 392 -13.94 -1.97 -34.79
CA ARG A 392 -13.58 -0.72 -35.48
C ARG A 392 -12.67 -0.96 -36.69
N VAL A 393 -12.70 0.00 -37.61
CA VAL A 393 -11.92 0.01 -38.86
C VAL A 393 -11.29 1.40 -39.03
N ASN A 394 -10.06 1.47 -39.56
CA ASN A 394 -9.34 2.70 -39.86
C ASN A 394 -9.16 3.62 -38.63
N HIS A 395 -8.86 3.05 -37.46
CA HIS A 395 -8.65 3.85 -36.26
C HIS A 395 -7.30 4.60 -36.35
N PRO A 396 -7.22 5.92 -36.06
CA PRO A 396 -5.98 6.69 -36.22
C PRO A 396 -4.77 6.17 -35.44
N GLY A 397 -5.02 5.52 -34.29
CA GLY A 397 -3.99 4.86 -33.48
C GLY A 397 -3.57 3.47 -33.97
N ASN A 398 -4.02 3.00 -35.14
CA ASN A 398 -3.70 1.70 -35.76
C ASN A 398 -3.92 0.47 -34.85
N LEU A 399 -4.85 0.58 -33.91
CA LEU A 399 -5.28 -0.50 -33.03
C LEU A 399 -6.73 -0.83 -33.38
N ASP A 400 -7.00 -1.68 -34.34
CA ASP A 400 -8.35 -1.96 -34.82
C ASP A 400 -8.47 -3.42 -35.30
N LYS A 401 -9.55 -3.76 -36.02
CA LYS A 401 -9.76 -5.11 -36.52
C LYS A 401 -8.60 -5.62 -37.39
N ALA A 402 -7.89 -4.72 -38.10
CA ALA A 402 -6.76 -5.09 -38.96
C ALA A 402 -5.45 -5.28 -38.20
N SER A 403 -5.36 -4.83 -36.93
CA SER A 403 -4.14 -5.03 -36.14
C SER A 403 -3.91 -6.51 -35.86
N PRO A 404 -2.71 -7.06 -36.10
CA PRO A 404 -2.44 -8.48 -35.94
C PRO A 404 -2.32 -8.94 -34.48
N ASN A 405 -2.20 -8.01 -33.53
CA ASN A 405 -1.95 -8.28 -32.11
C ASN A 405 -2.78 -7.38 -31.18
N ALA A 406 -4.00 -7.03 -31.59
CA ALA A 406 -4.87 -6.13 -30.83
C ALA A 406 -5.13 -6.65 -29.41
N GLY A 407 -5.37 -7.95 -29.24
CA GLY A 407 -5.59 -8.57 -27.94
C GLY A 407 -4.39 -8.40 -27.00
N TYR A 408 -3.17 -8.62 -27.49
CA TYR A 408 -1.95 -8.39 -26.71
C TYR A 408 -1.82 -6.94 -26.23
N VAL A 409 -2.05 -5.98 -27.12
CA VAL A 409 -1.97 -4.55 -26.79
C VAL A 409 -3.01 -4.18 -25.72
N LEU A 410 -4.24 -4.72 -25.82
CA LEU A 410 -5.29 -4.52 -24.82
C LEU A 410 -4.91 -5.12 -23.47
N LEU A 411 -4.32 -6.32 -23.44
CA LEU A 411 -3.77 -6.90 -22.21
C LEU A 411 -2.65 -6.05 -21.62
N MET A 412 -1.79 -5.46 -22.46
CA MET A 412 -0.75 -4.54 -22.00
C MET A 412 -1.37 -3.35 -21.26
N PHE A 413 -2.38 -2.69 -21.84
CA PHE A 413 -3.08 -1.59 -21.18
C PHE A 413 -3.81 -2.02 -19.91
N TYR A 414 -4.49 -3.18 -19.92
CA TYR A 414 -5.16 -3.72 -18.74
C TYR A 414 -4.19 -3.94 -17.57
N ASN A 415 -3.00 -4.47 -17.86
CA ASN A 415 -1.97 -4.73 -16.85
C ASN A 415 -1.25 -3.47 -16.34
N LEU A 416 -1.41 -2.30 -16.98
CA LEU A 416 -0.93 -1.03 -16.40
C LEU A 416 -1.66 -0.67 -15.10
N TYR A 417 -2.87 -1.20 -14.91
CA TYR A 417 -3.69 -0.99 -13.72
C TYR A 417 -3.60 -2.14 -12.71
N ASP A 418 -2.74 -3.13 -12.93
CA ASP A 418 -2.59 -4.27 -12.02
C ASP A 418 -2.02 -3.86 -10.65
N GLY A 419 -2.57 -4.44 -9.59
CA GLY A 419 -2.20 -4.19 -8.20
C GLY A 419 -3.09 -3.22 -7.43
N LYS A 420 -4.18 -2.72 -8.03
CA LYS A 420 -5.18 -1.87 -7.35
C LYS A 420 -6.59 -2.42 -7.56
N SER A 421 -7.35 -2.54 -6.49
CA SER A 421 -8.80 -2.83 -6.60
C SER A 421 -9.55 -1.60 -7.15
N ARG A 422 -10.78 -1.80 -7.61
CA ARG A 422 -11.66 -0.70 -8.05
C ARG A 422 -11.81 0.40 -7.00
N ARG A 423 -12.05 0.01 -5.74
CA ARG A 423 -12.22 0.96 -4.63
C ARG A 423 -10.96 1.79 -4.39
N GLU A 424 -9.78 1.16 -4.40
CA GLU A 424 -8.49 1.86 -4.22
C GLU A 424 -8.22 2.83 -5.36
N PHE A 425 -8.49 2.41 -6.60
CA PHE A 425 -8.33 3.25 -7.79
C PHE A 425 -9.23 4.49 -7.77
N ASP A 426 -10.51 4.31 -7.45
CA ASP A 426 -11.47 5.40 -7.38
C ASP A 426 -11.13 6.39 -6.25
N SER A 427 -10.75 5.86 -5.08
CA SER A 427 -10.37 6.69 -3.93
C SER A 427 -9.17 7.57 -4.24
N GLU A 428 -8.15 7.01 -4.91
CA GLU A 428 -6.96 7.78 -5.29
C GLU A 428 -7.27 8.89 -6.31
N LEU A 429 -8.12 8.62 -7.31
CA LEU A 429 -8.52 9.64 -8.27
C LEU A 429 -9.31 10.78 -7.59
N ILE A 430 -10.22 10.44 -6.67
CA ILE A 430 -10.97 11.44 -5.90
C ILE A 430 -10.03 12.23 -4.98
N GLU A 431 -9.09 11.57 -4.30
CA GLU A 431 -8.12 12.23 -3.41
C GLU A 431 -7.25 13.24 -4.16
N ARG A 432 -6.82 12.91 -5.38
CA ARG A 432 -5.96 13.77 -6.21
C ARG A 432 -6.70 14.91 -6.89
N PHE A 433 -7.92 14.65 -7.38
CA PHE A 433 -8.62 15.54 -8.32
C PHE A 433 -9.94 16.11 -7.79
N GLY A 434 -10.35 15.72 -6.58
CA GLY A 434 -11.57 16.20 -5.90
C GLY A 434 -12.89 15.74 -6.51
N SER A 435 -12.89 15.22 -7.74
CA SER A 435 -14.07 14.74 -8.45
C SER A 435 -13.75 13.50 -9.28
N LEU A 436 -14.78 12.71 -9.62
CA LEU A 436 -14.62 11.48 -10.42
C LEU A 436 -15.91 11.17 -11.16
N VAL A 437 -15.91 11.33 -12.48
CA VAL A 437 -17.08 11.03 -13.31
C VAL A 437 -17.10 9.57 -13.71
N LYS A 438 -18.24 8.91 -13.49
CA LYS A 438 -18.47 7.52 -13.86
C LYS A 438 -19.20 7.43 -15.18
N MET A 439 -18.60 6.78 -16.16
CA MET A 439 -19.22 6.53 -17.44
C MET A 439 -19.86 5.13 -17.45
N PRO A 440 -21.19 5.01 -17.51
CA PRO A 440 -21.85 3.71 -17.58
C PRO A 440 -21.28 2.83 -18.70
N LEU A 441 -21.04 1.57 -18.40
CA LEU A 441 -20.44 0.61 -19.35
C LEU A 441 -21.24 -0.69 -19.43
N LEU A 442 -21.47 -1.34 -18.30
CA LEU A 442 -22.13 -2.64 -18.18
C LEU A 442 -23.47 -2.48 -17.48
N LYS A 443 -24.47 -3.25 -17.91
CA LYS A 443 -25.75 -3.33 -17.21
C LYS A 443 -25.59 -4.06 -15.87
N SER A 444 -26.31 -3.62 -14.85
CA SER A 444 -26.25 -4.19 -13.50
C SER A 444 -26.93 -5.56 -13.39
N ASP A 445 -27.93 -5.81 -14.24
CA ASP A 445 -28.75 -7.04 -14.31
C ASP A 445 -28.24 -8.04 -15.36
N ARG A 446 -27.01 -7.85 -15.87
CA ARG A 446 -26.44 -8.69 -16.92
C ARG A 446 -26.22 -10.14 -16.46
N SER A 447 -26.32 -11.07 -17.41
CA SER A 447 -25.94 -12.46 -17.16
C SER A 447 -24.41 -12.62 -17.04
N PRO A 448 -23.94 -13.65 -16.30
CA PRO A 448 -22.50 -13.88 -16.10
C PRO A 448 -21.72 -14.06 -17.41
N LEU A 449 -20.44 -13.69 -17.40
CA LEU A 449 -19.55 -13.84 -18.54
C LEU A 449 -19.49 -15.31 -19.01
N PRO A 450 -19.81 -15.62 -20.29
CA PRO A 450 -19.76 -16.96 -20.84
C PRO A 450 -18.40 -17.61 -20.64
N ASP A 451 -18.40 -18.89 -20.26
CA ASP A 451 -17.16 -19.63 -19.95
C ASP A 451 -16.13 -19.57 -21.08
N PRO A 452 -16.48 -19.72 -22.38
CA PRO A 452 -15.50 -19.58 -23.45
C PRO A 452 -14.81 -18.21 -23.48
N VAL A 453 -15.55 -17.14 -23.23
CA VAL A 453 -15.02 -15.76 -23.19
C VAL A 453 -14.14 -15.58 -21.96
N ARG A 454 -14.56 -16.08 -20.80
CA ARG A 454 -13.75 -16.03 -19.58
C ARG A 454 -12.43 -16.78 -19.75
N SER A 455 -12.49 -18.03 -20.21
CA SER A 455 -11.31 -18.89 -20.38
C SER A 455 -10.28 -18.28 -21.33
N ILE A 456 -10.70 -17.72 -22.47
CA ILE A 456 -9.74 -17.13 -23.41
C ILE A 456 -9.06 -15.87 -22.86
N LEU A 457 -9.77 -15.06 -22.05
CA LEU A 457 -9.19 -13.91 -21.38
C LEU A 457 -8.19 -14.32 -20.29
N GLU A 458 -8.52 -15.33 -19.49
CA GLU A 458 -7.64 -15.87 -18.45
C GLU A 458 -6.39 -16.54 -19.05
N GLU A 459 -6.54 -17.27 -20.16
CA GLU A 459 -5.42 -17.79 -20.95
C GLU A 459 -4.52 -16.65 -21.43
N GLY A 460 -5.11 -15.60 -21.99
CA GLY A 460 -4.40 -14.41 -22.46
C GLY A 460 -3.62 -13.71 -21.36
N LEU A 461 -4.25 -13.49 -20.19
CA LEU A 461 -3.60 -12.90 -19.02
C LEU A 461 -2.44 -13.77 -18.52
N SER A 462 -2.60 -15.09 -18.56
CA SER A 462 -1.54 -16.04 -18.18
C SER A 462 -0.37 -16.00 -19.17
N LEU A 463 -0.67 -15.99 -20.48
CA LEU A 463 0.33 -15.85 -21.55
C LEU A 463 1.03 -14.49 -21.47
N TYR A 464 0.31 -13.41 -21.15
CA TYR A 464 0.87 -12.07 -20.95
C TYR A 464 1.88 -12.05 -19.80
N LYS A 465 1.53 -12.66 -18.67
CA LYS A 465 2.44 -12.79 -17.52
C LYS A 465 3.70 -13.59 -17.89
N LEU A 466 3.54 -14.70 -18.62
CA LEU A 466 4.66 -15.52 -19.06
C LEU A 466 5.58 -14.76 -20.03
N HIS A 467 5.00 -14.08 -21.02
CA HIS A 467 5.72 -13.27 -22.00
C HIS A 467 6.47 -12.12 -21.32
N THR A 468 5.79 -11.34 -20.48
CA THR A 468 6.38 -10.20 -19.79
C THR A 468 7.50 -10.63 -18.84
N LYS A 469 7.35 -11.77 -18.17
CA LYS A 469 8.38 -12.33 -17.28
C LYS A 469 9.65 -12.71 -18.04
N ARG A 470 9.54 -13.18 -19.27
CA ARG A 470 10.67 -13.66 -20.07
C ARG A 470 11.29 -12.57 -20.96
N HIS A 471 10.47 -11.72 -21.54
CA HIS A 471 10.88 -10.78 -22.58
C HIS A 471 10.65 -9.30 -22.21
N GLY A 472 10.13 -9.01 -21.02
CA GLY A 472 9.80 -7.65 -20.61
C GLY A 472 8.75 -7.02 -21.52
N ARG A 473 9.06 -5.85 -22.09
CA ARG A 473 8.19 -5.09 -23.01
C ARG A 473 8.37 -5.47 -24.49
N LEU A 474 8.99 -6.61 -24.79
CA LEU A 474 9.15 -7.06 -26.18
C LEU A 474 7.79 -7.27 -26.84
N GLU A 475 7.66 -6.90 -28.12
CA GLU A 475 6.44 -7.09 -28.90
C GLU A 475 6.01 -8.57 -28.97
N SER A 476 4.71 -8.83 -28.97
CA SER A 476 4.14 -10.18 -29.02
C SER A 476 4.46 -10.96 -30.30
N THR A 477 4.75 -10.26 -31.39
CA THR A 477 5.15 -10.85 -32.68
C THR A 477 6.61 -11.32 -32.67
N LYS A 478 7.36 -11.02 -31.60
CA LYS A 478 8.78 -11.33 -31.44
C LYS A 478 9.01 -12.19 -30.19
N GLY A 479 10.12 -12.90 -30.18
CA GLY A 479 10.51 -13.75 -29.05
C GLY A 479 9.85 -15.13 -29.06
N THR A 480 10.07 -15.88 -27.98
CA THR A 480 9.77 -17.31 -27.93
C THR A 480 8.29 -17.67 -27.91
N TYR A 481 7.40 -16.72 -27.63
CA TYR A 481 5.95 -16.96 -27.51
C TYR A 481 5.14 -16.44 -28.72
N ALA A 482 5.82 -16.07 -29.81
CA ALA A 482 5.15 -15.44 -30.96
C ALA A 482 4.09 -16.36 -31.62
N LYS A 483 4.33 -17.67 -31.65
CA LYS A 483 3.37 -18.65 -32.19
C LYS A 483 2.14 -18.78 -31.29
N GLU A 484 2.36 -18.81 -29.99
CA GLU A 484 1.32 -18.87 -28.96
C GLU A 484 0.46 -17.61 -28.99
N TRP A 485 1.06 -16.42 -29.13
CA TRP A 485 0.32 -15.17 -29.32
C TRP A 485 -0.53 -15.18 -30.58
N THR A 486 0.03 -15.65 -31.70
CA THR A 486 -0.71 -15.74 -32.97
C THR A 486 -1.91 -16.69 -32.84
N LYS A 487 -1.71 -17.84 -32.19
CA LYS A 487 -2.77 -18.82 -31.93
C LYS A 487 -3.85 -18.23 -31.01
N TRP A 488 -3.44 -17.64 -29.89
CA TRP A 488 -4.33 -17.04 -28.91
C TRP A 488 -5.15 -15.90 -29.51
N GLU A 489 -4.53 -14.99 -30.27
CA GLU A 489 -5.24 -13.88 -30.93
C GLU A 489 -6.32 -14.38 -31.90
N LYS A 490 -6.02 -15.44 -32.67
CA LYS A 490 -7.01 -16.08 -33.57
C LYS A 490 -8.18 -16.67 -32.78
N GLN A 491 -7.90 -17.36 -31.67
CA GLN A 491 -8.94 -17.94 -30.80
C GLN A 491 -9.78 -16.86 -30.12
N LEU A 492 -9.16 -15.82 -29.58
CA LEU A 492 -9.82 -14.66 -28.99
C LEU A 492 -10.83 -14.06 -29.97
N ARG A 493 -10.40 -13.78 -31.20
CA ARG A 493 -11.28 -13.20 -32.23
C ARG A 493 -12.45 -14.12 -32.55
N GLY A 494 -12.20 -15.41 -32.72
CA GLY A 494 -13.26 -16.39 -32.97
C GLY A 494 -14.28 -16.45 -31.83
N ILE A 495 -13.80 -16.53 -30.59
CA ILE A 495 -14.65 -16.62 -29.39
C ILE A 495 -15.46 -15.34 -29.17
N LEU A 496 -14.83 -14.16 -29.25
CA LEU A 496 -15.56 -12.89 -29.09
C LEU A 496 -16.60 -12.71 -30.20
N SER A 497 -16.29 -13.10 -31.44
CA SER A 497 -17.26 -13.05 -32.55
C SER A 497 -18.43 -14.01 -32.34
N ALA A 498 -18.16 -15.23 -31.87
CA ALA A 498 -19.19 -16.22 -31.58
C ALA A 498 -20.10 -15.84 -30.38
N ASN A 499 -19.65 -14.92 -29.53
CA ASN A 499 -20.40 -14.42 -28.37
C ASN A 499 -20.82 -12.95 -28.54
N ALA A 500 -20.90 -12.45 -29.79
CA ALA A 500 -21.24 -11.07 -30.10
C ALA A 500 -22.60 -10.65 -29.50
N GLU A 501 -23.63 -11.46 -29.65
CA GLU A 501 -24.98 -11.18 -29.11
C GLU A 501 -24.95 -10.97 -27.59
N TYR A 502 -24.22 -11.83 -26.85
CA TYR A 502 -24.03 -11.66 -25.42
C TYR A 502 -23.30 -10.33 -25.13
N LEU A 503 -22.16 -10.09 -25.78
CA LEU A 503 -21.34 -8.90 -25.54
C LEU A 503 -22.10 -7.60 -25.85
N ASP A 504 -22.94 -7.59 -26.87
CA ASP A 504 -23.81 -6.45 -27.20
C ASP A 504 -24.94 -6.29 -26.17
N SER A 505 -25.51 -7.39 -25.68
CA SER A 505 -26.63 -7.35 -24.73
C SER A 505 -26.27 -6.77 -23.36
N ILE A 506 -25.04 -6.97 -22.89
CA ILE A 506 -24.61 -6.56 -21.54
C ILE A 506 -24.15 -5.10 -21.46
N GLN A 507 -23.95 -4.44 -22.61
CA GLN A 507 -23.48 -3.06 -22.66
C GLN A 507 -24.61 -2.08 -22.38
N VAL A 508 -24.29 -0.99 -21.67
CA VAL A 508 -25.17 0.17 -21.58
C VAL A 508 -25.18 0.91 -22.93
N PRO A 509 -26.35 1.34 -23.45
CA PRO A 509 -26.43 2.14 -24.67
C PRO A 509 -25.52 3.37 -24.61
N PHE A 510 -24.81 3.66 -25.70
CA PHE A 510 -23.78 4.69 -25.70
C PHE A 510 -24.37 6.10 -25.51
N GLU A 511 -25.53 6.37 -26.09
CA GLU A 511 -26.27 7.63 -25.97
C GLU A 511 -26.64 7.91 -24.51
N PHE A 512 -27.02 6.86 -23.77
CA PHE A 512 -27.31 6.97 -22.34
C PHE A 512 -26.04 7.28 -21.54
N ALA A 513 -24.91 6.62 -21.86
CA ALA A 513 -23.63 6.90 -21.23
C ALA A 513 -23.16 8.35 -21.49
N VAL A 514 -23.33 8.86 -22.71
CA VAL A 514 -23.03 10.27 -23.07
C VAL A 514 -23.89 11.22 -22.25
N LYS A 515 -25.20 10.97 -22.13
CA LYS A 515 -26.12 11.80 -21.33
C LYS A 515 -25.69 11.85 -19.87
N GLN A 516 -25.44 10.69 -19.25
CA GLN A 516 -25.02 10.57 -17.85
C GLN A 516 -23.68 11.27 -17.58
N VAL A 517 -22.70 11.10 -18.47
CA VAL A 517 -21.40 11.77 -18.34
C VAL A 517 -21.54 13.28 -18.50
N SER A 518 -22.37 13.74 -19.45
CA SER A 518 -22.63 15.16 -19.67
C SER A 518 -23.28 15.82 -18.46
N GLU A 519 -24.26 15.16 -17.85
CA GLU A 519 -24.93 15.62 -16.62
C GLU A 519 -23.96 15.69 -15.44
N GLN A 520 -23.14 14.67 -15.22
CA GLN A 520 -22.12 14.67 -14.17
C GLN A 520 -21.07 15.77 -14.39
N LEU A 521 -20.55 15.92 -15.62
CA LEU A 521 -19.59 16.97 -15.95
C LEU A 521 -20.19 18.37 -15.77
N ARG A 522 -21.46 18.57 -16.11
CA ARG A 522 -22.21 19.82 -15.87
C ARG A 522 -22.28 20.12 -14.37
N SER A 523 -22.56 19.14 -13.53
CA SER A 523 -22.58 19.31 -12.07
C SER A 523 -21.19 19.66 -11.51
N VAL A 524 -20.12 19.02 -12.01
CA VAL A 524 -18.74 19.36 -11.63
C VAL A 524 -18.40 20.78 -12.06
N ALA A 525 -18.75 21.15 -13.29
CA ALA A 525 -18.47 22.46 -13.84
C ALA A 525 -19.17 23.60 -13.08
N LYS A 526 -20.40 23.37 -12.60
CA LYS A 526 -21.17 24.33 -11.79
C LYS A 526 -20.77 24.38 -10.31
N GLY A 527 -19.96 23.43 -9.85
CA GLY A 527 -19.61 23.28 -8.42
C GLY A 527 -20.69 22.59 -7.58
N ASP A 528 -21.73 22.06 -8.22
CA ASP A 528 -22.86 21.35 -7.58
C ASP A 528 -22.57 19.84 -7.39
N TYR A 529 -21.36 19.40 -7.75
CA TYR A 529 -20.97 18.00 -7.67
C TYR A 529 -20.80 17.56 -6.22
N GLN A 530 -21.74 16.75 -5.73
CA GLN A 530 -21.53 15.96 -4.53
C GLN A 530 -20.59 14.82 -4.87
N THR A 531 -19.40 14.83 -4.27
CA THR A 531 -18.51 13.66 -4.34
C THR A 531 -19.29 12.43 -3.88
N PRO A 532 -19.29 11.32 -4.64
CA PRO A 532 -19.83 10.05 -4.15
C PRO A 532 -19.18 9.84 -2.80
N ILE A 533 -20.01 9.65 -1.76
CA ILE A 533 -19.59 9.54 -0.37
C ILE A 533 -18.71 8.31 -0.23
N THR A 534 -17.45 8.46 -0.63
CA THR A 534 -16.34 7.75 -0.07
C THR A 534 -16.11 8.53 1.21
N GLU A 535 -16.54 7.95 2.33
CA GLU A 535 -16.19 8.43 3.66
C GLU A 535 -14.78 9.00 3.59
N LYS A 536 -14.65 10.29 3.92
CA LYS A 536 -13.35 10.95 4.02
C LYS A 536 -12.50 10.15 5.00
N ARG A 537 -11.75 9.18 4.49
CA ARG A 537 -10.62 8.61 5.20
C ARG A 537 -9.54 9.68 5.16
N LYS A 538 -9.56 10.57 6.15
CA LYS A 538 -8.31 11.17 6.63
C LYS A 538 -7.43 10.04 7.17
N LEU A 539 -6.79 9.29 6.27
CA LEU A 539 -5.70 8.36 6.62
C LEU A 539 -4.40 9.12 6.91
N GLY A 540 -4.49 10.44 7.15
CA GLY A 540 -3.47 11.22 7.82
C GLY A 540 -3.76 11.27 9.32
N THR A 541 -3.23 10.29 10.05
CA THR A 541 -3.03 10.31 11.52
C THR A 541 -4.19 9.85 12.40
N ILE A 542 -4.68 8.61 12.27
CA ILE A 542 -5.44 7.98 13.36
C ILE A 542 -4.55 7.94 14.60
N VAL A 543 -4.97 8.62 15.66
CA VAL A 543 -4.30 8.75 16.95
C VAL A 543 -4.82 7.72 17.93
N PHE A 544 -6.13 7.44 17.95
CA PHE A 544 -6.71 6.42 18.83
C PHE A 544 -8.04 5.86 18.31
N ALA A 545 -8.43 4.69 18.82
CA ALA A 545 -9.73 4.07 18.65
C ALA A 545 -10.53 4.26 19.95
N ALA A 546 -11.81 4.61 19.84
CA ALA A 546 -12.68 4.78 21.00
C ALA A 546 -14.13 4.43 20.68
N ALA A 547 -14.89 4.07 21.70
CA ALA A 547 -16.35 4.01 21.64
C ALA A 547 -16.90 5.40 21.97
N SER A 548 -17.44 6.09 20.97
CA SER A 548 -18.04 7.43 21.07
C SER A 548 -19.44 7.32 21.68
N LEU A 549 -19.69 8.01 22.78
CA LEU A 549 -20.95 7.94 23.54
C LEU A 549 -21.75 9.23 23.37
N PRO A 550 -23.10 9.16 23.27
CA PRO A 550 -23.93 10.35 23.22
C PRO A 550 -23.80 11.20 24.49
N VAL A 551 -23.29 12.43 24.34
CA VAL A 551 -23.13 13.39 25.45
C VAL A 551 -24.45 13.66 26.17
N THR A 552 -25.56 13.70 25.44
CA THR A 552 -26.90 13.89 25.99
C THR A 552 -27.28 12.78 26.96
N GLU A 553 -27.00 11.52 26.62
CA GLU A 553 -27.30 10.37 27.49
C GLU A 553 -26.40 10.36 28.72
N ILE A 554 -25.11 10.69 28.56
CA ILE A 554 -24.17 10.83 29.67
C ILE A 554 -24.61 11.95 30.62
N SER A 555 -25.07 13.09 30.09
CA SER A 555 -25.52 14.22 30.90
C SER A 555 -26.80 13.89 31.68
N ILE A 556 -27.78 13.24 31.02
CA ILE A 556 -29.00 12.74 31.67
C ILE A 556 -28.65 11.74 32.77
N PHE A 557 -27.71 10.84 32.52
CA PHE A 557 -27.24 9.86 33.50
C PHE A 557 -26.60 10.54 34.73
N LEU A 558 -25.67 11.48 34.53
CA LEU A 558 -25.01 12.21 35.61
C LEU A 558 -26.00 13.03 36.46
N HIS A 559 -26.99 13.66 35.82
CA HIS A 559 -28.04 14.39 36.52
C HIS A 559 -28.87 13.47 37.42
N LYS A 560 -29.28 12.30 36.91
CA LYS A 560 -29.99 11.27 37.71
C LYS A 560 -29.13 10.76 38.86
N LEU A 561 -27.84 10.52 38.62
CA LEU A 561 -26.90 10.07 39.65
C LEU A 561 -26.72 11.12 40.75
N GLY A 562 -26.70 12.42 40.38
CA GLY A 562 -26.68 13.53 41.33
C GLY A 562 -27.92 13.54 42.23
N GLN A 563 -29.12 13.36 41.67
CA GLN A 563 -30.37 13.30 42.45
C GLN A 563 -30.39 12.18 43.50
N ILE A 564 -29.67 11.09 43.25
CA ILE A 564 -29.62 9.92 44.14
C ILE A 564 -28.46 10.03 45.14
N ASN A 565 -27.37 10.72 44.79
CA ASN A 565 -26.17 10.80 45.61
C ASN A 565 -25.74 12.26 45.88
N PRO A 566 -25.92 12.77 47.12
CA PRO A 566 -25.60 14.15 47.48
C PRO A 566 -24.14 14.56 47.23
N LYS A 567 -23.19 13.61 47.29
CA LYS A 567 -21.77 13.90 47.00
C LYS A 567 -21.56 14.18 45.52
N VAL A 568 -22.28 13.46 44.66
CA VAL A 568 -22.25 13.69 43.21
C VAL A 568 -22.92 15.02 42.88
N GLU A 569 -24.11 15.29 43.44
CA GLU A 569 -24.79 16.58 43.26
C GLU A 569 -23.88 17.76 43.64
N SER A 570 -23.25 17.68 44.83
CA SER A 570 -22.33 18.72 45.29
C SER A 570 -21.11 18.88 44.39
N PHE A 571 -20.62 17.81 43.77
CA PHE A 571 -19.46 17.87 42.87
C PHE A 571 -19.82 18.48 41.51
N LEU A 572 -21.01 18.20 40.97
CA LEU A 572 -21.40 18.64 39.62
C LEU A 572 -21.85 20.11 39.58
N LYS A 573 -22.32 20.66 40.71
CA LYS A 573 -23.02 21.96 40.80
C LYS A 573 -22.25 23.15 40.22
N ASP A 574 -20.92 23.15 40.29
CA ASP A 574 -20.04 24.25 39.88
C ASP A 574 -19.21 23.94 38.62
N LYS A 575 -19.51 22.83 37.93
CA LYS A 575 -18.66 22.30 36.83
C LYS A 575 -19.18 22.59 35.43
N ASP A 576 -20.40 23.13 35.32
CA ASP A 576 -21.05 23.52 34.05
C ASP A 576 -20.86 22.48 32.93
N LEU A 577 -21.33 21.26 33.20
CA LEU A 577 -21.11 20.13 32.30
C LEU A 577 -21.80 20.31 30.93
N GLU A 578 -22.91 21.05 30.87
CA GLU A 578 -23.63 21.31 29.63
C GLU A 578 -22.76 22.08 28.61
N HIS A 579 -21.91 22.99 29.09
CA HIS A 579 -20.99 23.74 28.22
C HIS A 579 -19.60 23.08 28.07
N ASN A 580 -19.15 22.32 29.07
CA ASN A 580 -17.80 21.76 29.12
C ASN A 580 -17.67 20.35 28.53
N LEU A 581 -18.69 19.49 28.67
CA LEU A 581 -18.65 18.11 28.14
C LEU A 581 -19.05 18.09 26.67
N ARG A 582 -18.10 18.38 25.76
CA ARG A 582 -18.37 18.40 24.32
C ARG A 582 -18.29 17.03 23.64
N LYS A 583 -17.59 16.08 24.25
CA LYS A 583 -17.36 14.73 23.74
C LYS A 583 -17.27 13.76 24.90
N ALA A 584 -17.93 12.62 24.77
CA ALA A 584 -17.81 11.50 25.69
C ALA A 584 -17.35 10.28 24.90
N HIS A 585 -16.31 9.60 25.35
CA HIS A 585 -15.84 8.38 24.69
C HIS A 585 -15.08 7.49 25.68
N VAL A 586 -15.13 6.18 25.45
CA VAL A 586 -14.24 5.21 26.09
C VAL A 586 -13.08 4.93 25.14
N THR A 587 -11.86 5.29 25.53
CA THR A 587 -10.69 4.96 24.71
C THR A 587 -10.47 3.45 24.70
N LEU A 588 -10.44 2.85 23.51
CA LEU A 588 -10.17 1.43 23.28
C LEU A 588 -8.67 1.20 23.10
N ALA A 589 -8.00 2.00 22.27
CA ALA A 589 -6.56 1.98 22.18
C ALA A 589 -6.00 3.30 21.66
N HIS A 590 -4.85 3.72 22.18
CA HIS A 590 -4.15 4.92 21.74
C HIS A 590 -2.82 4.54 21.03
N LYS A 591 -2.53 5.16 19.89
CA LYS A 591 -1.36 4.86 19.05
C LYS A 591 -0.03 5.03 19.78
N ARG A 592 0.09 6.04 20.64
CA ARG A 592 1.33 6.25 21.43
C ARG A 592 1.53 5.20 22.53
N SER A 593 0.45 4.67 23.10
CA SER A 593 0.51 3.75 24.24
C SER A 593 0.53 2.29 23.80
N HIS A 594 -0.23 1.95 22.75
CA HIS A 594 -0.46 0.57 22.32
C HIS A 594 0.03 0.29 20.90
N GLY A 595 0.53 1.30 20.19
CA GLY A 595 1.00 1.17 18.80
C GLY A 595 -0.13 1.19 17.76
N VAL A 596 0.27 1.35 16.49
CA VAL A 596 -0.67 1.46 15.35
C VAL A 596 -1.49 0.19 15.17
N THR A 597 -0.91 -0.98 15.41
CA THR A 597 -1.58 -2.28 15.26
C THR A 597 -2.74 -2.44 16.25
N ALA A 598 -2.57 -2.02 17.50
CA ALA A 598 -3.63 -2.10 18.52
C ALA A 598 -4.79 -1.14 18.22
N VAL A 599 -4.52 0.02 17.63
CA VAL A 599 -5.59 0.92 17.16
C VAL A 599 -6.31 0.30 15.96
N ALA A 600 -5.56 -0.24 15.00
CA ALA A 600 -6.10 -0.85 13.80
C ALA A 600 -6.91 -2.14 14.06
N SER A 601 -6.65 -2.86 15.15
CA SER A 601 -7.39 -4.08 15.49
C SER A 601 -8.87 -3.83 15.77
N TYR A 602 -9.29 -2.60 16.05
CA TYR A 602 -10.70 -2.24 16.19
C TYR A 602 -11.39 -1.93 14.85
N GLY A 603 -10.67 -2.04 13.74
CA GLY A 603 -11.21 -1.82 12.39
C GLY A 603 -12.44 -2.67 12.03
N PRO A 604 -12.52 -3.96 12.44
CA PRO A 604 -13.72 -4.79 12.23
C PRO A 604 -14.98 -4.25 12.94
N PHE A 605 -14.81 -3.51 14.04
CA PHE A 605 -15.93 -2.94 14.81
C PHE A 605 -16.27 -1.51 14.40
N LEU A 606 -15.53 -0.91 13.45
CA LEU A 606 -15.70 0.49 13.07
C LEU A 606 -17.14 0.78 12.62
N SER A 607 -17.71 1.87 13.14
CA SER A 607 -19.08 2.33 12.90
C SER A 607 -20.17 1.34 13.35
N ARG A 608 -19.81 0.37 14.20
CA ARG A 608 -20.78 -0.51 14.86
C ARG A 608 -21.11 0.00 16.26
N GLU A 609 -22.34 -0.28 16.67
CA GLU A 609 -22.80 -0.02 18.03
C GLU A 609 -22.17 -1.02 19.01
N LEU A 610 -21.68 -0.50 20.12
CA LEU A 610 -21.05 -1.20 21.21
C LEU A 610 -21.75 -0.78 22.50
N PRO A 611 -22.48 -1.68 23.18
CA PRO A 611 -23.03 -1.38 24.50
C PRO A 611 -21.90 -1.14 25.51
N VAL A 612 -22.00 -0.04 26.26
CA VAL A 612 -21.07 0.34 27.31
C VAL A 612 -21.82 0.45 28.63
N GLU A 613 -21.46 -0.42 29.58
CA GLU A 613 -22.00 -0.40 30.94
C GLU A 613 -21.17 0.54 31.83
N LEU A 614 -21.84 1.47 32.48
CA LEU A 614 -21.26 2.41 33.43
C LEU A 614 -21.45 1.87 34.85
N THR A 615 -20.35 1.62 35.55
CA THR A 615 -20.36 0.89 36.84
C THR A 615 -20.02 1.76 38.05
N ALA A 616 -19.29 2.85 37.86
CA ALA A 616 -18.96 3.77 38.94
C ALA A 616 -18.59 5.16 38.40
N LEU A 617 -18.80 6.20 39.20
CA LEU A 617 -18.23 7.53 39.01
C LEU A 617 -17.08 7.74 39.98
N LEU A 618 -15.90 8.10 39.46
CA LEU A 618 -14.74 8.48 40.27
C LEU A 618 -14.43 9.95 40.05
N PHE A 619 -14.17 10.68 41.13
CA PHE A 619 -13.83 12.10 41.05
C PHE A 619 -12.93 12.60 42.17
N THR A 620 -12.19 13.65 41.85
CA THR A 620 -11.46 14.53 42.77
C THR A 620 -11.92 15.97 42.56
N ASP A 621 -11.31 16.92 43.26
CA ASP A 621 -11.47 18.35 42.99
C ASP A 621 -10.98 18.77 41.59
N LYS A 622 -10.16 17.95 40.93
CA LYS A 622 -9.46 18.28 39.67
C LYS A 622 -9.92 17.49 38.45
N MET A 623 -10.57 16.34 38.62
CA MET A 623 -10.98 15.51 37.49
C MET A 623 -12.09 14.54 37.88
N ALA A 624 -12.87 14.11 36.90
CA ALA A 624 -13.90 13.08 37.05
C ALA A 624 -13.98 12.17 35.83
N ALA A 625 -14.24 10.89 36.08
CA ALA A 625 -14.45 9.90 35.04
C ALA A 625 -15.45 8.80 35.46
N LEU A 626 -16.22 8.30 34.49
CA LEU A 626 -17.08 7.14 34.67
C LEU A 626 -16.31 5.88 34.29
N GLU A 627 -16.25 4.91 35.20
CA GLU A 627 -15.77 3.56 34.92
C GLU A 627 -16.72 2.85 33.97
N ALA A 628 -16.14 2.22 32.94
CA ALA A 628 -16.88 1.60 31.86
C ALA A 628 -16.49 0.13 31.68
N ARG A 629 -17.48 -0.72 31.41
CA ARG A 629 -17.30 -2.08 30.90
C ARG A 629 -17.88 -2.15 29.49
N LEU A 630 -17.12 -2.74 28.60
CA LEU A 630 -17.48 -2.85 27.19
C LEU A 630 -18.17 -4.19 26.95
N GLY A 631 -19.26 -4.18 26.17
CA GLY A 631 -19.99 -5.37 25.79
C GLY A 631 -19.47 -6.03 24.51
N CYS A 632 -20.37 -6.67 23.77
CA CYS A 632 -20.05 -7.40 22.54
C CYS A 632 -20.63 -6.73 21.31
N VAL A 633 -19.99 -6.95 20.16
CA VAL A 633 -20.50 -6.62 18.82
C VAL A 633 -20.57 -7.92 18.03
N ASP A 634 -21.74 -8.30 17.52
CA ASP A 634 -21.97 -9.57 16.82
C ASP A 634 -21.38 -10.80 17.56
N ASP A 635 -21.65 -10.89 18.87
CA ASP A 635 -21.14 -11.92 19.78
C ASP A 635 -19.61 -11.92 20.01
N GLU A 636 -18.88 -10.96 19.44
CA GLU A 636 -17.45 -10.75 19.72
C GLU A 636 -17.25 -9.71 20.82
N LYS A 637 -16.61 -10.12 21.93
CA LYS A 637 -16.33 -9.25 23.07
C LYS A 637 -15.30 -8.18 22.70
N VAL A 638 -15.65 -6.90 22.87
CA VAL A 638 -14.72 -5.78 22.63
C VAL A 638 -14.02 -5.43 23.93
N GLU A 639 -12.69 -5.56 23.96
CA GLU A 639 -11.88 -5.21 25.13
C GLU A 639 -11.08 -3.94 24.87
N SER A 640 -10.98 -3.05 25.86
CA SER A 640 -10.04 -1.92 25.81
C SER A 640 -8.62 -2.41 26.12
N ARG A 641 -7.63 -1.79 25.48
CA ARG A 641 -6.21 -1.95 25.84
C ARG A 641 -5.81 -1.15 27.06
N ASN A 642 -6.62 -0.19 27.49
CA ASN A 642 -6.41 0.48 28.77
C ASN A 642 -6.80 -0.48 29.90
N GLU A 643 -5.95 -0.60 30.92
CA GLU A 643 -6.23 -1.40 32.12
C GLU A 643 -7.52 -0.95 32.83
N TRP A 644 -7.79 0.36 32.79
CA TRP A 644 -9.01 0.94 33.32
C TRP A 644 -9.79 1.68 32.22
N PRO A 645 -10.77 1.01 31.57
CA PRO A 645 -11.65 1.65 30.60
C PRO A 645 -12.57 2.64 31.32
N HIS A 646 -12.57 3.89 30.86
CA HIS A 646 -13.37 4.95 31.47
C HIS A 646 -13.75 6.02 30.45
N VAL A 647 -14.73 6.84 30.81
CA VAL A 647 -15.14 8.05 30.10
C VAL A 647 -14.73 9.24 30.95
N THR A 648 -13.81 10.08 30.47
CA THR A 648 -13.48 11.35 31.15
C THR A 648 -14.67 12.31 31.04
N ILE A 649 -15.18 12.76 32.18
CA ILE A 649 -16.36 13.64 32.27
C ILE A 649 -15.93 15.10 32.44
N TRP A 650 -14.91 15.34 33.27
CA TRP A 650 -14.47 16.69 33.56
C TRP A 650 -13.01 16.72 33.98
N THR A 651 -12.33 17.81 33.65
CA THR A 651 -10.97 18.13 34.11
C THR A 651 -10.89 19.61 34.45
N GLY A 652 -10.23 19.94 35.55
CA GLY A 652 -9.96 21.32 35.95
C GLY A 652 -8.98 22.02 35.00
N GLU A 653 -8.86 23.33 35.14
CA GLU A 653 -7.97 24.14 34.32
C GLU A 653 -6.51 23.65 34.44
N GLY A 654 -5.85 23.43 33.28
CA GLY A 654 -4.48 22.92 33.21
C GLY A 654 -4.32 21.41 33.38
N VAL A 655 -5.38 20.66 33.68
CA VAL A 655 -5.33 19.19 33.81
C VAL A 655 -5.65 18.53 32.48
N LEU A 656 -4.79 17.61 32.03
CA LEU A 656 -5.01 16.90 30.77
C LEU A 656 -5.97 15.71 30.97
N PRO A 657 -6.88 15.41 30.02
CA PRO A 657 -7.78 14.25 30.11
C PRO A 657 -7.09 12.91 30.36
N LYS A 658 -5.84 12.74 29.87
CA LYS A 658 -5.03 11.54 30.11
C LYS A 658 -4.76 11.28 31.60
N GLU A 659 -4.79 12.29 32.45
CA GLU A 659 -4.53 12.17 33.89
C GLU A 659 -5.68 11.47 34.62
N ALA A 660 -6.87 11.43 34.01
CA ALA A 660 -8.00 10.66 34.53
C ALA A 660 -7.65 9.18 34.74
N ASN A 661 -6.72 8.60 33.97
CA ASN A 661 -6.23 7.23 34.18
C ASN A 661 -5.74 6.97 35.62
N MET A 662 -5.29 8.00 36.34
CA MET A 662 -4.81 7.88 37.72
C MET A 662 -5.93 7.81 38.77
N LEU A 663 -7.20 8.03 38.39
CA LEU A 663 -8.32 8.11 39.35
C LEU A 663 -8.50 6.81 40.16
N GLN A 664 -8.28 5.63 39.58
CA GLN A 664 -8.32 4.38 40.35
C GLN A 664 -7.21 4.30 41.39
N GLN A 665 -5.99 4.71 41.03
CA GLN A 665 -4.87 4.76 41.99
C GLN A 665 -5.12 5.81 43.07
N LEU A 666 -5.63 6.99 42.71
CA LEU A 666 -5.99 8.02 43.69
C LEU A 666 -7.09 7.54 44.64
N HIS A 667 -8.03 6.71 44.15
CA HIS A 667 -9.04 6.11 45.01
C HIS A 667 -8.42 5.10 45.99
N SER A 668 -7.50 4.23 45.54
CA SER A 668 -6.81 3.30 46.45
C SER A 668 -5.92 4.00 47.48
N GLU A 669 -5.42 5.19 47.16
CA GLU A 669 -4.70 6.08 48.08
C GLU A 669 -5.64 6.93 48.98
N GLY A 670 -6.97 6.79 48.86
CA GLY A 670 -7.95 7.55 49.64
C GLY A 670 -8.12 9.01 49.23
N LYS A 671 -7.59 9.40 48.05
CA LYS A 671 -7.58 10.77 47.52
C LYS A 671 -8.68 11.04 46.47
N ALA A 672 -9.38 10.00 46.00
CA ALA A 672 -10.52 10.14 45.10
C ALA A 672 -11.78 9.48 45.68
N THR A 673 -12.93 10.11 45.41
CA THR A 673 -14.23 9.57 45.78
C THR A 673 -14.71 8.63 44.68
N ARG A 674 -15.19 7.43 45.06
CA ARG A 674 -15.85 6.47 44.17
C ARG A 674 -17.31 6.35 44.58
N VAL A 675 -18.22 6.46 43.62
CA VAL A 675 -19.65 6.25 43.78
C VAL A 675 -20.06 5.12 42.84
N GLU A 676 -20.55 4.02 43.40
CA GLU A 676 -21.01 2.87 42.63
C GLU A 676 -22.35 3.14 41.96
N VAL A 677 -22.55 2.51 40.80
CA VAL A 677 -23.79 2.58 40.02
C VAL A 677 -24.40 1.18 40.04
N ASP A 678 -25.45 1.01 40.84
CA ASP A 678 -26.17 -0.26 41.00
C ASP A 678 -27.69 -0.05 40.83
N PRO A 679 -28.34 -0.65 39.81
CA PRO A 679 -27.72 -1.48 38.77
C PRO A 679 -26.85 -0.66 37.79
N PRO A 680 -25.83 -1.27 37.15
CA PRO A 680 -25.05 -0.61 36.10
C PRO A 680 -25.95 -0.06 34.98
N ALA A 681 -25.60 1.11 34.45
CA ALA A 681 -26.36 1.75 33.37
C ALA A 681 -25.69 1.48 32.03
N THR A 682 -26.44 0.99 31.04
CA THR A 682 -25.92 0.72 29.69
C THR A 682 -26.24 1.89 28.75
N ILE A 683 -25.23 2.38 28.04
CA ILE A 683 -25.35 3.38 26.96
C ILE A 683 -24.74 2.78 25.69
N SER A 684 -25.41 2.91 24.54
CA SER A 684 -24.87 2.44 23.26
C SER A 684 -23.87 3.47 22.72
N GLY A 685 -22.63 3.04 22.46
CA GLY A 685 -21.59 3.86 21.84
C GLY A 685 -21.26 3.39 20.44
N THR A 686 -20.77 4.26 19.57
CA THR A 686 -20.29 3.86 18.22
C THR A 686 -18.78 3.78 18.21
N VAL A 687 -18.19 2.68 17.72
CA VAL A 687 -16.73 2.57 17.61
C VAL A 687 -16.21 3.45 16.48
N GLU A 688 -15.30 4.36 16.80
CA GLU A 688 -14.74 5.36 15.88
C GLU A 688 -13.21 5.44 15.97
N PHE A 689 -12.60 5.94 14.90
CA PHE A 689 -11.18 6.31 14.85
C PHE A 689 -11.03 7.83 14.87
N PHE A 690 -10.14 8.32 15.73
CA PHE A 690 -9.91 9.74 15.99
C PHE A 690 -8.53 10.21 15.57
#